data_AF-A0A2E1KH78-F1
#
_entry.id   AF-A0A2E1KH78-F1
#
_cell.length_a   1.000
_cell.length_b   1.000
_cell.length_c   1.000
_cell.angle_alpha   90.00
_cell.angle_beta   90.00
_cell.angle_gamma   90.00
#
_symmetry.space_group_name_H-M   'P 1'
#
loop_
_entity.id
_entity.type
_entity.pdbx_description
1 polymer ?
#
loop_
_entity_poly.entity_id
_entity_poly.type
_entity_poly.pdbx_seq_one_letter_code
_entity_poly.pdbx_strand_id
1 'polypeptide(L)'
;MQTRISMSPCILAVTCWPLLMCDTGAKADTGPWTEAQVKRGVALFQHHNVTLVTNGFVPATANTTITCTLARGEYEPVQIAVRALAPGGINNVRLAIDSDFDIRIFRRIDGEVRKLLLSYTNPVPASIHNACLDESAIISTIGQDANDFFWLTVHASPEIEAGAHHGKLRLTADRGAESIVIERDIEFKVHPYSLPRPRVAYFPFFYVSWNDQGLPRFAQNETWVKRIYRDMVEHGSTSVTFYGFPKGGSVDLIKSPSPPNAYTSTLIPAAIEAGLLSADVPAISWVHSLGALPSEGGPSVEVKNRAADRWERERLQRGWPEMLMYNFDEPVYPISQYQGQMRKYMRVMRDVRVRHITAIGSRGVYGYGNLFDVWVVYAGLVTPALRAEADRIGAEVWTYSCHLYPPESMKERYFAGYYVWANRLKGHTTWHHYAQEGYKNIWMREGDTRPMPNIGWECRREGIDDYRYLTLLEDSIAAQPQNPVGYEAAGWLESLRARIVVDPHKVADDKPLGTDEYDAIRAKAADYITRLGAAPAPRISAKPRGKGVRDEARRFRDKTLDACITALSHRDLVVRRAAAAALQERGVAAAPATLALAAQLDIPDVRIPALRALEAIGPAAVAAIPQIGMLYQSHDSFVRLAATMALRRLGPAAAATLQTPLLDANKDVALIAGMALREQGPASASALPTLIKMLDGPRESKDVALTVIRGIGPAAATAVPKMIKTWPDYFLHGYSYYIPAFAAIGRPAAEPAVPLIEKILRREVDPASGVYIVHDLFAVAHHALFVLTGKEEHLRALLQLATDHVNGGTALVLLRNQGRAAAAVVPEARRLLKSGELQLAERVERLEEFIAIATGHRDAGQ
;
A
#
# COMPACT_ATOMS: atom_id res chain seq x y z
N MET A 1 22.88 47.71 -17.20
CA MET A 1 24.32 47.81 -17.48
C MET A 1 24.91 46.40 -17.44
N GLN A 2 25.46 45.95 -18.57
CA GLN A 2 26.23 44.71 -18.78
C GLN A 2 27.32 44.57 -17.69
N THR A 3 27.80 43.42 -17.20
CA THR A 3 28.22 42.14 -17.79
C THR A 3 28.71 41.31 -16.56
N ARG A 4 28.47 40.02 -16.33
CA ARG A 4 29.03 38.85 -17.03
C ARG A 4 28.48 37.56 -16.39
N ILE A 5 28.36 36.56 -17.25
CA ILE A 5 27.95 35.17 -17.09
C ILE A 5 28.94 34.36 -16.22
N SER A 6 28.44 33.42 -15.43
CA SER A 6 29.09 32.11 -15.17
C SER A 6 28.05 31.08 -14.72
N MET A 7 27.74 30.15 -15.63
CA MET A 7 26.89 28.98 -15.44
C MET A 7 27.53 27.94 -14.50
N SER A 8 26.67 27.10 -13.93
CA SER A 8 26.91 25.85 -13.17
C SER A 8 27.91 24.87 -13.84
N PRO A 9 28.32 23.79 -13.14
CA PRO A 9 27.68 22.50 -13.47
C PRO A 9 27.58 21.49 -12.31
N CYS A 10 26.61 20.56 -12.40
CA CYS A 10 26.83 19.10 -12.45
C CYS A 10 25.55 18.28 -12.17
N ILE A 11 24.88 17.86 -13.24
CA ILE A 11 24.14 16.60 -13.40
C ILE A 11 24.62 15.99 -14.74
N LEU A 12 24.63 14.65 -14.82
CA LEU A 12 24.90 13.73 -15.95
C LEU A 12 26.29 13.10 -16.01
N ALA A 13 26.29 11.77 -15.87
CA ALA A 13 27.30 10.89 -16.45
C ALA A 13 26.66 10.15 -17.64
N VAL A 14 26.83 10.71 -18.83
CA VAL A 14 26.85 9.96 -20.10
C VAL A 14 28.33 9.89 -20.48
N THR A 15 28.81 8.68 -20.70
CA THR A 15 30.19 8.43 -21.16
C THR A 15 30.35 8.86 -22.62
N CYS A 16 31.24 9.81 -22.89
CA CYS A 16 31.76 10.15 -24.21
C CYS A 16 33.27 9.95 -24.23
N TRP A 17 33.82 9.52 -25.37
CA TRP A 17 35.14 9.84 -25.93
C TRP A 17 35.14 9.41 -27.42
N PRO A 18 35.91 10.03 -28.33
CA PRO A 18 35.66 11.36 -28.89
C PRO A 18 35.41 11.33 -30.43
N LEU A 19 34.66 12.31 -30.92
CA LEU A 19 34.42 12.59 -32.34
C LEU A 19 35.66 13.23 -32.99
N LEU A 20 36.25 12.53 -33.97
CA LEU A 20 36.89 13.18 -35.11
C LEU A 20 35.77 13.66 -36.04
N MET A 21 35.74 14.96 -36.31
CA MET A 21 34.92 15.57 -37.35
C MET A 21 35.41 15.09 -38.72
N CYS A 22 34.59 14.27 -39.38
CA CYS A 22 34.56 14.20 -40.85
C CYS A 22 33.16 14.59 -41.31
N ASP A 23 33.11 15.70 -42.02
CA ASP A 23 32.00 16.20 -42.81
C ASP A 23 31.49 15.10 -43.76
N THR A 24 30.33 14.53 -43.46
CA THR A 24 29.54 13.73 -44.40
C THR A 24 28.07 14.04 -44.16
N GLY A 25 27.38 14.52 -45.19
CA GLY A 25 26.00 15.00 -45.10
C GLY A 25 25.05 14.00 -44.44
N ALA A 26 24.55 14.36 -43.25
CA ALA A 26 23.58 13.57 -42.52
C ALA A 26 22.21 13.67 -43.19
N LYS A 27 21.72 12.55 -43.74
CA LYS A 27 20.33 12.37 -44.17
C LYS A 27 19.40 12.67 -42.99
N ALA A 28 18.30 13.39 -43.26
CA ALA A 28 17.19 13.54 -42.33
C ALA A 28 16.71 12.15 -41.88
N ASP A 29 16.73 11.94 -40.56
CA ASP A 29 16.27 10.71 -39.91
C ASP A 29 14.75 10.58 -40.12
N THR A 30 14.33 9.74 -41.06
CA THR A 30 12.94 9.68 -41.57
C THR A 30 12.06 8.71 -40.81
N GLY A 31 12.52 8.13 -39.68
CA GLY A 31 11.76 7.15 -38.89
C GLY A 31 11.39 5.88 -39.68
N PRO A 32 10.62 4.93 -39.09
CA PRO A 32 10.23 3.68 -39.75
C PRO A 32 9.05 3.85 -40.73
N TRP A 33 8.83 5.05 -41.26
CA TRP A 33 7.61 5.38 -42.00
C TRP A 33 7.69 4.95 -43.47
N THR A 34 6.61 4.36 -43.97
CA THR A 34 6.47 4.03 -45.39
C THR A 34 6.40 5.31 -46.24
N GLU A 35 6.83 5.26 -47.49
CA GLU A 35 6.69 6.38 -48.44
C GLU A 35 5.25 6.90 -48.53
N ALA A 36 4.27 5.99 -48.46
CA ALA A 36 2.85 6.34 -48.47
C ALA A 36 2.43 7.13 -47.21
N GLN A 37 2.97 6.82 -46.03
CA GLN A 37 2.72 7.59 -44.80
C GLN A 37 3.36 8.97 -44.88
N VAL A 38 4.63 9.04 -45.31
CA VAL A 38 5.35 10.31 -45.48
C VAL A 38 4.62 11.21 -46.47
N LYS A 39 4.21 10.68 -47.63
CA LYS A 39 3.46 11.43 -48.65
C LYS A 39 2.11 11.95 -48.14
N ARG A 40 1.37 11.13 -47.39
CA ARG A 40 0.10 11.54 -46.75
C ARG A 40 0.33 12.55 -45.62
N GLY A 41 1.51 12.56 -45.00
CA GLY A 41 1.81 13.41 -43.86
C GLY A 41 1.25 12.90 -42.53
N VAL A 42 0.82 11.63 -42.46
CA VAL A 42 0.27 11.01 -41.25
C VAL A 42 0.69 9.54 -41.18
N ALA A 43 1.15 9.11 -40.01
CA ALA A 43 1.38 7.70 -39.69
C ALA A 43 0.40 7.22 -38.61
N LEU A 44 -0.04 5.98 -38.77
CA LEU A 44 -0.94 5.26 -37.88
C LEU A 44 -0.28 3.94 -37.51
N PHE A 45 -0.21 3.61 -36.22
CA PHE A 45 0.37 2.34 -35.75
C PHE A 45 -0.24 1.89 -34.41
N GLN A 46 -0.28 0.58 -34.16
CA GLN A 46 -0.64 0.03 -32.86
C GLN A 46 0.55 0.08 -31.90
N HIS A 47 0.31 0.40 -30.63
CA HIS A 47 1.33 0.39 -29.57
C HIS A 47 0.86 -0.43 -28.37
N HIS A 48 1.80 -0.98 -27.61
CA HIS A 48 1.50 -1.84 -26.46
C HIS A 48 0.74 -1.06 -25.36
N ASN A 49 -0.33 -1.64 -24.81
CA ASN A 49 -1.27 -0.91 -23.93
C ASN A 49 -0.67 -0.53 -22.57
N VAL A 50 0.32 -1.29 -22.08
CA VAL A 50 0.97 -1.01 -20.78
C VAL A 50 1.86 0.24 -20.81
N THR A 51 2.23 0.71 -21.99
CA THR A 51 3.12 1.86 -22.18
C THR A 51 2.39 2.91 -23.02
N LEU A 52 2.21 4.12 -22.48
CA LEU A 52 1.56 5.18 -23.25
C LEU A 52 2.46 5.73 -24.34
N VAL A 53 1.86 6.00 -25.51
CA VAL A 53 2.54 6.77 -26.54
C VAL A 53 2.74 8.22 -26.05
N THR A 54 4.01 8.59 -25.96
CA THR A 54 4.42 9.96 -25.65
C THR A 54 4.43 10.82 -26.91
N ASN A 55 4.35 12.14 -26.75
CA ASN A 55 4.29 13.08 -27.87
C ASN A 55 5.46 12.88 -28.87
N GLY A 56 6.68 12.67 -28.39
CA GLY A 56 7.86 12.49 -29.23
C GLY A 56 8.17 11.04 -29.62
N PHE A 57 7.30 10.07 -29.29
CA PHE A 57 7.61 8.65 -29.51
C PHE A 57 7.75 8.30 -31.00
N VAL A 58 8.82 7.59 -31.37
CA VAL A 58 8.99 7.00 -32.70
C VAL A 58 9.30 5.52 -32.49
N PRO A 59 8.44 4.59 -32.95
CA PRO A 59 8.70 3.17 -32.79
C PRO A 59 9.92 2.75 -33.61
N ALA A 60 10.59 1.66 -33.21
CA ALA A 60 11.65 1.05 -34.03
C ALA A 60 11.08 0.45 -35.33
N THR A 61 9.88 -0.11 -35.24
CA THR A 61 9.10 -0.64 -36.37
C THR A 61 7.64 -0.22 -36.22
N ALA A 62 7.06 0.40 -37.25
CA ALA A 62 5.65 0.77 -37.22
C ALA A 62 4.76 -0.46 -37.49
N ASN A 63 4.14 -1.02 -36.45
CA ASN A 63 3.12 -2.04 -36.64
C ASN A 63 1.86 -1.40 -37.24
N THR A 64 1.66 -1.59 -38.54
CA THR A 64 0.54 -1.00 -39.28
C THR A 64 -0.69 -1.90 -39.33
N THR A 65 -0.58 -3.14 -38.85
CA THR A 65 -1.70 -4.06 -38.67
C THR A 65 -2.28 -3.84 -37.29
N ILE A 66 -3.61 -3.67 -37.21
CA ILE A 66 -4.30 -3.48 -35.94
C ILE A 66 -4.99 -4.80 -35.62
N THR A 67 -4.61 -5.39 -34.49
CA THR A 67 -5.10 -6.72 -34.06
C THR A 67 -5.57 -6.67 -32.61
N CYS A 68 -6.60 -7.47 -32.32
CA CYS A 68 -7.14 -7.65 -30.98
C CYS A 68 -7.51 -9.13 -30.77
N THR A 69 -7.01 -9.76 -29.72
CA THR A 69 -7.32 -11.16 -29.38
C THR A 69 -7.94 -11.21 -28.00
N LEU A 70 -9.11 -11.83 -27.87
CA LEU A 70 -9.89 -11.83 -26.64
C LEU A 70 -10.82 -13.05 -26.55
N ALA A 71 -11.30 -13.36 -25.35
CA ALA A 71 -12.30 -14.37 -25.08
C ALA A 71 -13.72 -13.78 -25.09
N ARG A 72 -14.73 -14.64 -25.15
CA ARG A 72 -16.14 -14.19 -25.05
C ARG A 72 -16.41 -13.57 -23.68
N GLY A 73 -17.03 -12.39 -23.66
CA GLY A 73 -17.31 -11.60 -22.47
C GLY A 73 -16.09 -10.85 -21.91
N GLU A 74 -14.99 -10.78 -22.64
CA GLU A 74 -13.77 -10.04 -22.27
C GLU A 74 -13.78 -8.62 -22.83
N TYR A 75 -13.13 -7.69 -22.12
CA TYR A 75 -12.88 -6.32 -22.54
C TYR A 75 -11.37 -6.12 -22.78
N GLU A 76 -10.97 -6.01 -24.03
CA GLU A 76 -9.55 -5.89 -24.43
C GLU A 76 -9.25 -4.46 -24.90
N PRO A 77 -8.24 -3.78 -24.33
CA PRO A 77 -7.82 -2.48 -24.78
C PRO A 77 -7.00 -2.54 -26.07
N VAL A 78 -7.07 -1.51 -26.90
CA VAL A 78 -6.17 -1.34 -28.06
C VAL A 78 -5.76 0.12 -28.16
N GLN A 79 -4.46 0.40 -28.05
CA GLN A 79 -3.90 1.73 -28.24
C GLN A 79 -3.45 1.93 -29.70
N ILE A 80 -4.06 2.91 -30.37
CA ILE A 80 -3.77 3.30 -31.75
C ILE A 80 -3.17 4.70 -31.74
N ALA A 81 -1.92 4.80 -32.15
CA ALA A 81 -1.19 6.06 -32.19
C ALA A 81 -1.27 6.72 -33.57
N VAL A 82 -1.43 8.04 -33.55
CA VAL A 82 -1.47 8.90 -34.73
C VAL A 82 -0.32 9.89 -34.64
N ARG A 83 0.57 9.84 -35.63
CA ARG A 83 1.69 10.79 -35.75
C ARG A 83 1.49 11.73 -36.93
N ALA A 84 1.59 13.03 -36.68
CA ALA A 84 1.58 14.02 -37.75
C ALA A 84 2.99 14.19 -38.33
N LEU A 85 3.17 13.78 -39.59
CA LEU A 85 4.42 13.95 -40.34
C LEU A 85 4.38 15.21 -41.22
N ALA A 86 3.20 15.79 -41.42
CA ALA A 86 3.00 16.99 -42.22
C ALA A 86 3.60 18.23 -41.55
N PRO A 87 4.25 19.13 -42.34
CA PRO A 87 4.60 20.46 -41.86
C PRO A 87 3.39 21.20 -41.31
N GLY A 88 3.51 21.78 -40.11
CA GLY A 88 2.41 22.48 -39.44
C GLY A 88 1.39 21.58 -38.72
N GLY A 89 1.54 20.25 -38.76
CA GLY A 89 0.68 19.30 -38.07
C GLY A 89 -0.66 19.03 -38.79
N ILE A 90 -1.59 18.41 -38.06
CA ILE A 90 -2.94 18.05 -38.55
C ILE A 90 -4.00 18.44 -37.51
N ASN A 91 -5.22 18.70 -37.98
CA ASN A 91 -6.36 19.08 -37.15
C ASN A 91 -7.56 18.15 -37.36
N ASN A 92 -8.57 18.24 -36.49
CA ASN A 92 -9.84 17.50 -36.60
C ASN A 92 -9.65 16.01 -36.88
N VAL A 93 -8.73 15.37 -36.16
CA VAL A 93 -8.43 13.95 -36.34
C VAL A 93 -9.60 13.15 -35.76
N ARG A 94 -10.31 12.40 -36.60
CA ARG A 94 -11.47 11.60 -36.21
C ARG A 94 -11.23 10.13 -36.47
N LEU A 95 -11.64 9.29 -35.53
CA LEU A 95 -11.63 7.84 -35.68
C LEU A 95 -13.06 7.31 -35.79
N ALA A 96 -13.30 6.45 -36.76
CA ALA A 96 -14.52 5.66 -36.86
C ALA A 96 -14.14 4.19 -37.05
N ILE A 97 -14.87 3.30 -36.39
CA ILE A 97 -14.68 1.86 -36.50
C ILE A 97 -16.03 1.22 -36.81
N ASP A 98 -16.07 0.43 -37.86
CA ASP A 98 -17.20 -0.41 -38.25
C ASP A 98 -16.85 -1.86 -37.96
N SER A 99 -17.54 -2.46 -36.99
CA SER A 99 -17.32 -3.83 -36.54
C SER A 99 -18.56 -4.39 -35.85
N ASP A 100 -18.59 -5.70 -35.67
CA ASP A 100 -19.58 -6.44 -34.88
C ASP A 100 -19.33 -6.38 -33.36
N PHE A 101 -18.22 -5.77 -32.92
CA PHE A 101 -17.89 -5.56 -31.51
C PHE A 101 -18.46 -4.26 -30.95
N ASP A 102 -18.77 -4.25 -29.65
CA ASP A 102 -19.02 -3.02 -28.90
C ASP A 102 -17.67 -2.37 -28.55
N ILE A 103 -17.38 -1.22 -29.18
CA ILE A 103 -16.09 -0.54 -29.04
C ILE A 103 -16.31 0.87 -28.50
N ARG A 104 -15.70 1.14 -27.34
CA ARG A 104 -15.60 2.49 -26.79
C ARG A 104 -14.31 3.14 -27.25
N ILE A 105 -14.39 4.39 -27.69
CA ILE A 105 -13.24 5.16 -28.19
C ILE A 105 -12.93 6.28 -27.21
N PHE A 106 -11.71 6.30 -26.71
CA PHE A 106 -11.19 7.34 -25.83
C PHE A 106 -9.99 8.04 -26.44
N ARG A 107 -9.68 9.21 -25.88
CA ARG A 107 -8.48 10.00 -26.16
C ARG A 107 -7.90 10.54 -24.85
N ARG A 108 -6.72 11.17 -24.92
CA ARG A 108 -6.21 11.96 -23.80
C ARG A 108 -7.09 13.18 -23.53
N ILE A 109 -7.24 13.55 -22.26
CA ILE A 109 -7.93 14.79 -21.87
C ILE A 109 -7.19 16.03 -22.40
N ASP A 110 -7.94 16.97 -22.98
CA ASP A 110 -7.42 18.24 -23.50
C ASP A 110 -7.39 19.34 -22.42
N GLY A 111 -6.94 20.54 -22.80
CA GLY A 111 -6.86 21.70 -21.91
C GLY A 111 -8.18 22.14 -21.31
N GLU A 112 -9.30 22.01 -22.03
CA GLU A 112 -10.61 22.42 -21.54
C GLU A 112 -11.15 21.42 -20.51
N VAL A 113 -11.00 20.13 -20.77
CA VAL A 113 -11.32 19.07 -19.80
C VAL A 113 -10.47 19.20 -18.55
N ARG A 114 -9.17 19.49 -18.68
CA ARG A 114 -8.28 19.72 -17.52
C ARG A 114 -8.76 20.89 -16.66
N LYS A 115 -9.12 22.02 -17.26
CA LYS A 115 -9.68 23.18 -16.55
C LYS A 115 -10.99 22.83 -15.84
N LEU A 116 -11.88 22.10 -16.52
CA LEU A 116 -13.14 21.66 -15.94
C LEU A 116 -12.90 20.80 -14.69
N LEU A 117 -12.02 19.80 -14.79
CA LEU A 117 -11.76 18.86 -13.70
C LEU A 117 -11.07 19.49 -12.48
N LEU A 118 -10.31 20.55 -12.68
CA LEU A 118 -9.72 21.32 -11.59
C LEU A 118 -10.76 22.18 -10.85
N SER A 119 -11.94 22.43 -11.43
CA SER A 119 -12.98 23.27 -10.82
C SER A 119 -13.95 22.51 -9.90
N TYR A 120 -13.89 21.18 -9.86
CA TYR A 120 -14.80 20.36 -9.04
C TYR A 120 -14.43 20.37 -7.55
N THR A 121 -15.44 20.14 -6.68
CA THR A 121 -15.28 19.97 -5.21
C THR A 121 -14.32 18.83 -4.84
N ASN A 122 -14.12 17.87 -5.73
CA ASN A 122 -13.10 16.83 -5.62
C ASN A 122 -12.36 16.73 -6.98
N PRO A 123 -11.38 17.60 -7.24
CA PRO A 123 -10.78 17.73 -8.56
C PRO A 123 -9.95 16.51 -8.93
N VAL A 124 -9.75 16.28 -10.23
CA VAL A 124 -8.73 15.32 -10.68
C VAL A 124 -7.37 16.01 -10.56
N PRO A 125 -6.40 15.47 -9.80
CA PRO A 125 -5.10 16.11 -9.64
C PRO A 125 -4.34 16.24 -10.95
N ALA A 126 -3.65 17.37 -11.13
CA ALA A 126 -2.85 17.64 -12.33
C ALA A 126 -1.79 16.55 -12.60
N SER A 127 -1.26 15.92 -11.55
CA SER A 127 -0.26 14.85 -11.64
C SER A 127 -0.74 13.60 -12.40
N ILE A 128 -2.06 13.35 -12.44
CA ILE A 128 -2.63 12.16 -13.10
C ILE A 128 -3.40 12.48 -14.39
N HIS A 129 -3.45 13.75 -14.81
CA HIS A 129 -4.17 14.18 -16.01
C HIS A 129 -3.73 13.45 -17.28
N ASN A 130 -2.44 13.16 -17.42
CA ASN A 130 -1.90 12.46 -18.59
C ASN A 130 -2.33 10.99 -18.68
N ALA A 131 -2.81 10.41 -17.58
CA ALA A 131 -3.33 9.05 -17.51
C ALA A 131 -4.84 8.97 -17.80
N CYS A 132 -5.57 10.09 -17.73
CA CYS A 132 -7.02 10.12 -17.86
C CYS A 132 -7.47 9.97 -19.32
N LEU A 133 -8.51 9.16 -19.53
CA LEU A 133 -9.11 8.87 -20.83
C LEU A 133 -10.48 9.57 -20.94
N ASP A 134 -10.64 10.46 -21.92
CA ASP A 134 -11.92 11.11 -22.25
C ASP A 134 -12.62 10.33 -23.36
N GLU A 135 -13.89 9.98 -23.18
CA GLU A 135 -14.66 9.24 -24.18
C GLU A 135 -15.01 10.16 -25.35
N SER A 136 -14.23 10.05 -26.42
CA SER A 136 -14.34 10.86 -27.62
C SER A 136 -13.49 10.27 -28.75
N ALA A 137 -14.04 10.29 -29.96
CA ALA A 137 -13.38 9.84 -31.16
C ALA A 137 -12.73 10.98 -31.96
N ILE A 138 -12.52 12.16 -31.34
CA ILE A 138 -12.00 13.36 -31.99
C ILE A 138 -10.82 13.95 -31.22
N ILE A 139 -9.68 14.09 -31.88
CA ILE A 139 -8.51 14.83 -31.39
C ILE A 139 -8.40 16.13 -32.20
N SER A 140 -8.45 17.27 -31.51
CA SER A 140 -8.57 18.59 -32.17
C SER A 140 -7.34 18.94 -33.01
N THR A 141 -6.12 18.72 -32.47
CA THR A 141 -4.87 19.10 -33.13
C THR A 141 -3.75 18.15 -32.70
N ILE A 142 -2.93 17.73 -33.67
CA ILE A 142 -1.66 17.04 -33.44
C ILE A 142 -0.57 17.86 -34.14
N GLY A 143 0.38 18.37 -33.36
CA GLY A 143 1.47 19.21 -33.87
C GLY A 143 2.41 18.45 -34.80
N GLN A 144 3.18 19.17 -35.62
CA GLN A 144 4.19 18.55 -36.48
C GLN A 144 5.15 17.70 -35.65
N ASP A 145 5.42 16.48 -36.13
CA ASP A 145 6.30 15.50 -35.49
C ASP A 145 5.87 15.09 -34.07
N ALA A 146 4.61 15.35 -33.72
CA ALA A 146 3.98 14.91 -32.49
C ALA A 146 3.11 13.68 -32.71
N ASN A 147 2.91 12.92 -31.63
CA ASN A 147 1.93 11.86 -31.51
C ASN A 147 0.79 12.28 -30.59
N ASP A 148 -0.39 11.77 -30.90
CA ASP A 148 -1.47 11.53 -29.94
C ASP A 148 -2.05 10.13 -30.17
N PHE A 149 -2.99 9.68 -29.36
CA PHE A 149 -3.54 8.33 -29.49
C PHE A 149 -5.04 8.26 -29.24
N PHE A 150 -5.65 7.24 -29.85
CA PHE A 150 -6.94 6.71 -29.45
C PHE A 150 -6.73 5.46 -28.61
N TRP A 151 -7.47 5.35 -27.52
CA TRP A 151 -7.56 4.14 -26.71
C TRP A 151 -8.92 3.51 -26.96
N LEU A 152 -8.91 2.28 -27.47
CA LEU A 152 -10.12 1.50 -27.68
C LEU A 152 -10.31 0.58 -26.48
N THR A 153 -11.56 0.39 -26.07
CA THR A 153 -11.96 -0.71 -25.19
C THR A 153 -12.93 -1.57 -25.99
N VAL A 154 -12.46 -2.74 -26.46
CA VAL A 154 -13.19 -3.67 -27.31
C VAL A 154 -13.87 -4.72 -26.43
N HIS A 155 -15.18 -4.87 -26.54
CA HIS A 155 -15.93 -5.89 -25.79
C HIS A 155 -16.46 -6.98 -26.73
N ALA A 156 -16.03 -8.22 -26.51
CA ALA A 156 -16.60 -9.39 -27.15
C ALA A 156 -17.86 -9.83 -26.41
N SER A 157 -19.03 -9.76 -27.06
CA SER A 157 -20.26 -10.24 -26.40
C SER A 157 -20.16 -11.72 -26.03
N PRO A 158 -20.88 -12.19 -25.00
CA PRO A 158 -20.91 -13.63 -24.67
C PRO A 158 -21.38 -14.53 -25.82
N GLU A 159 -22.13 -13.99 -26.77
CA GLU A 159 -22.74 -14.70 -27.90
C GLU A 159 -21.90 -14.66 -29.19
N ILE A 160 -20.87 -13.81 -29.25
CA ILE A 160 -20.06 -13.65 -30.47
C ILE A 160 -19.41 -14.97 -30.89
N GLU A 161 -19.37 -15.24 -32.19
CA GLU A 161 -18.79 -16.46 -32.73
C GLU A 161 -17.28 -16.51 -32.44
N ALA A 162 -16.74 -17.71 -32.25
CA ALA A 162 -15.29 -17.87 -32.09
C ALA A 162 -14.60 -17.87 -33.45
N GLY A 163 -13.34 -17.45 -33.49
CA GLY A 163 -12.55 -17.40 -34.72
C GLY A 163 -12.16 -15.98 -35.12
N ALA A 164 -11.82 -15.82 -36.40
CA ALA A 164 -11.37 -14.54 -36.96
C ALA A 164 -12.57 -13.69 -37.40
N HIS A 165 -12.58 -12.45 -36.97
CA HIS A 165 -13.52 -11.40 -37.36
C HIS A 165 -12.75 -10.21 -37.92
N HIS A 166 -13.43 -9.41 -38.73
CA HIS A 166 -12.80 -8.27 -39.41
C HIS A 166 -13.67 -7.03 -39.24
N GLY A 167 -13.03 -5.93 -38.87
CA GLY A 167 -13.64 -4.60 -38.87
C GLY A 167 -12.89 -3.64 -39.78
N LYS A 168 -13.48 -2.47 -40.00
CA LYS A 168 -12.87 -1.38 -40.77
C LYS A 168 -12.65 -0.16 -39.90
N LEU A 169 -11.41 0.28 -39.85
CA LEU A 169 -11.02 1.56 -39.26
C LEU A 169 -10.94 2.62 -40.34
N ARG A 170 -11.57 3.77 -40.09
CA ARG A 170 -11.43 4.98 -40.88
C ARG A 170 -10.93 6.12 -40.00
N LEU A 171 -9.79 6.68 -40.36
CA LEU A 171 -9.26 7.90 -39.77
C LEU A 171 -9.33 9.06 -40.76
N THR A 172 -9.92 10.18 -40.35
CA THR A 172 -9.95 11.42 -41.13
C THR A 172 -9.21 12.52 -40.41
N ALA A 173 -8.49 13.39 -41.12
CA ALA A 173 -7.79 14.54 -40.52
C ALA A 173 -7.64 15.68 -41.54
N ASP A 174 -7.48 16.91 -41.07
CA ASP A 174 -7.32 18.08 -41.93
C ASP A 174 -5.87 18.59 -41.90
N ARG A 175 -5.29 18.80 -43.09
CA ARG A 175 -3.99 19.46 -43.31
C ARG A 175 -4.20 20.74 -44.10
N GLY A 176 -4.33 21.87 -43.39
CA GLY A 176 -4.77 23.11 -44.01
C GLY A 176 -6.19 22.96 -44.56
N ALA A 177 -6.37 23.14 -45.87
CA ALA A 177 -7.66 22.95 -46.55
C ALA A 177 -7.86 21.52 -47.11
N GLU A 178 -6.85 20.65 -47.01
CA GLU A 178 -6.90 19.27 -47.52
C GLU A 178 -7.41 18.32 -46.44
N SER A 179 -8.34 17.42 -46.81
CA SER A 179 -8.78 16.34 -45.93
C SER A 179 -8.07 15.03 -46.27
N ILE A 180 -7.47 14.42 -45.27
CA ILE A 180 -6.75 13.16 -45.32
C ILE A 180 -7.70 12.06 -44.85
N VAL A 181 -7.76 10.96 -45.59
CA VAL A 181 -8.51 9.75 -45.20
C VAL A 181 -7.59 8.54 -45.22
N ILE A 182 -7.60 7.77 -44.13
CA ILE A 182 -6.87 6.52 -43.98
C ILE A 182 -7.87 5.43 -43.63
N GLU A 183 -7.93 4.39 -44.45
CA GLU A 183 -8.71 3.19 -44.17
C GLU A 183 -7.77 2.00 -43.89
N ARG A 184 -8.09 1.20 -42.87
CA ARG A 184 -7.36 0.00 -42.47
C ARG A 184 -8.32 -1.08 -42.00
N ASP A 185 -7.97 -2.32 -42.25
CA ASP A 185 -8.64 -3.45 -41.61
C ASP A 185 -8.16 -3.60 -40.17
N ILE A 186 -9.08 -3.96 -39.28
CA ILE A 186 -8.78 -4.43 -37.93
C ILE A 186 -9.12 -5.91 -37.88
N GLU A 187 -8.17 -6.72 -37.42
CA GLU A 187 -8.38 -8.15 -37.21
C GLU A 187 -8.72 -8.41 -35.74
N PHE A 188 -9.84 -9.11 -35.51
CA PHE A 188 -10.22 -9.57 -34.18
C PHE A 188 -10.16 -11.10 -34.15
N LYS A 189 -9.64 -11.67 -33.06
CA LYS A 189 -9.61 -13.11 -32.85
C LYS A 189 -10.30 -13.46 -31.54
N VAL A 190 -11.43 -14.16 -31.65
CA VAL A 190 -12.23 -14.59 -30.50
C VAL A 190 -11.87 -16.04 -30.14
N HIS A 191 -11.46 -16.27 -28.90
CA HIS A 191 -11.20 -17.61 -28.38
C HIS A 191 -12.49 -18.47 -28.30
N PRO A 192 -12.41 -19.81 -28.42
CA PRO A 192 -13.58 -20.70 -28.40
C PRO A 192 -14.17 -20.92 -26.99
N TYR A 193 -13.81 -20.10 -26.02
CA TYR A 193 -14.22 -20.19 -24.62
C TYR A 193 -14.46 -18.80 -24.02
N SER A 194 -15.17 -18.79 -22.89
CA SER A 194 -15.32 -17.61 -22.04
C SER A 194 -14.40 -17.75 -20.83
N LEU A 195 -13.85 -16.63 -20.37
CA LEU A 195 -13.09 -16.62 -19.12
C LEU A 195 -14.06 -16.68 -17.92
N PRO A 196 -13.86 -17.60 -16.96
CA PRO A 196 -14.63 -17.58 -15.72
C PRO A 196 -14.45 -16.27 -14.96
N ARG A 197 -15.45 -15.89 -14.17
CA ARG A 197 -15.33 -14.80 -13.20
C ARG A 197 -14.16 -15.10 -12.23
N PRO A 198 -13.35 -14.10 -11.84
CA PRO A 198 -12.32 -14.32 -10.83
C PRO A 198 -12.89 -14.85 -9.51
N ARG A 199 -12.19 -15.81 -8.90
CA ARG A 199 -12.53 -16.39 -7.57
C ARG A 199 -11.88 -15.62 -6.40
N VAL A 200 -11.29 -14.47 -6.70
CA VAL A 200 -10.63 -13.54 -5.77
C VAL A 200 -11.60 -12.41 -5.46
N ALA A 201 -11.61 -11.89 -4.24
CA ALA A 201 -12.28 -10.65 -3.92
C ALA A 201 -11.46 -9.46 -4.46
N TYR A 202 -11.83 -8.92 -5.62
CA TYR A 202 -11.33 -7.62 -6.10
C TYR A 202 -12.31 -6.54 -5.62
N PHE A 203 -11.92 -5.80 -4.58
CA PHE A 203 -12.78 -4.83 -3.89
C PHE A 203 -12.11 -3.45 -3.80
N PRO A 204 -12.10 -2.65 -4.87
CA PRO A 204 -11.51 -1.31 -4.79
C PRO A 204 -12.24 -0.49 -3.71
N PHE A 205 -11.47 0.21 -2.88
CA PHE A 205 -12.04 1.02 -1.80
C PHE A 205 -12.84 2.19 -2.36
N PHE A 206 -14.11 2.27 -1.97
CA PHE A 206 -15.05 3.27 -2.46
C PHE A 206 -15.53 4.18 -1.31
N TYR A 207 -15.03 5.42 -1.29
CA TYR A 207 -15.37 6.44 -0.30
C TYR A 207 -16.32 7.47 -0.87
N VAL A 208 -17.26 7.89 -0.02
CA VAL A 208 -18.38 8.77 -0.38
C VAL A 208 -18.32 10.09 0.41
N SER A 209 -17.43 10.16 1.41
CA SER A 209 -17.09 11.35 2.19
C SER A 209 -15.80 11.10 2.98
N TRP A 210 -14.70 11.75 2.59
CA TRP A 210 -13.47 11.79 3.39
C TRP A 210 -12.99 13.26 3.40
N ASN A 211 -12.81 13.83 4.60
CA ASN A 211 -12.72 15.27 4.88
C ASN A 211 -14.00 16.07 4.55
N ASP A 212 -13.99 17.40 4.79
CA ASP A 212 -15.13 18.30 4.50
C ASP A 212 -15.46 18.39 2.98
N GLN A 213 -14.64 17.78 2.12
CA GLN A 213 -14.84 17.69 0.68
C GLN A 213 -15.72 16.48 0.35
N GLY A 214 -17.03 16.66 0.38
CA GLY A 214 -17.99 15.63 -0.06
C GLY A 214 -17.93 15.35 -1.56
N LEU A 215 -18.58 14.28 -2.01
CA LEU A 215 -18.81 14.06 -3.45
C LEU A 215 -19.54 15.25 -4.08
N PRO A 216 -19.32 15.55 -5.38
CA PRO A 216 -20.15 16.52 -6.11
C PRO A 216 -21.64 16.18 -6.01
N ARG A 217 -22.53 17.18 -6.06
CA ARG A 217 -24.00 16.98 -5.92
C ARG A 217 -24.55 15.91 -6.86
N PHE A 218 -24.10 15.90 -8.12
CA PHE A 218 -24.54 14.92 -9.13
C PHE A 218 -24.14 13.47 -8.80
N ALA A 219 -23.16 13.26 -7.90
CA ALA A 219 -22.64 11.95 -7.51
C ALA A 219 -23.23 11.43 -6.19
N GLN A 220 -24.12 12.18 -5.54
CA GLN A 220 -24.77 11.81 -4.28
C GLN A 220 -26.13 11.12 -4.50
N ASN A 221 -26.23 10.17 -5.43
CA ASN A 221 -27.48 9.43 -5.70
C ASN A 221 -27.24 7.96 -6.11
N GLU A 222 -28.29 7.15 -6.06
CA GLU A 222 -28.23 5.71 -6.38
C GLU A 222 -27.86 5.42 -7.84
N THR A 223 -28.34 6.24 -8.78
CA THR A 223 -28.01 6.09 -10.21
C THR A 223 -26.51 6.18 -10.44
N TRP A 224 -25.84 7.11 -9.76
CA TRP A 224 -24.40 7.25 -9.81
C TRP A 224 -23.70 6.01 -9.23
N VAL A 225 -24.11 5.53 -8.06
CA VAL A 225 -23.55 4.30 -7.45
C VAL A 225 -23.71 3.09 -8.37
N LYS A 226 -24.86 2.91 -9.02
CA LYS A 226 -25.10 1.82 -9.98
C LYS A 226 -24.16 1.90 -11.19
N ARG A 227 -23.84 3.11 -11.68
CA ARG A 227 -22.86 3.31 -12.77
C ARG A 227 -21.45 2.91 -12.33
N ILE A 228 -21.10 3.21 -11.08
CA ILE A 228 -19.82 2.80 -10.49
C ILE A 228 -19.74 1.28 -10.34
N TYR A 229 -20.81 0.62 -9.86
CA TYR A 229 -20.82 -0.84 -9.76
C TYR A 229 -20.69 -1.51 -11.12
N ARG A 230 -21.33 -0.97 -12.15
CA ARG A 230 -21.14 -1.44 -13.52
C ARG A 230 -19.70 -1.28 -13.98
N ASP A 231 -19.08 -0.11 -13.78
CA ASP A 231 -17.67 0.11 -14.12
C ASP A 231 -16.74 -0.89 -13.40
N MET A 232 -16.96 -1.13 -12.11
CA MET A 232 -16.21 -2.12 -11.35
C MET A 232 -16.32 -3.52 -11.97
N VAL A 233 -17.51 -3.93 -12.40
CA VAL A 233 -17.75 -5.22 -13.07
C VAL A 233 -17.09 -5.29 -14.45
N GLU A 234 -17.24 -4.23 -15.26
CA GLU A 234 -16.57 -4.10 -16.56
C GLU A 234 -15.03 -4.17 -16.41
N HIS A 235 -14.49 -3.82 -15.24
CA HIS A 235 -13.07 -3.94 -14.90
C HIS A 235 -12.71 -5.20 -14.08
N GLY A 236 -13.57 -6.21 -14.09
CA GLY A 236 -13.28 -7.52 -13.48
C GLY A 236 -13.36 -7.56 -11.95
N SER A 237 -13.87 -6.50 -11.31
CA SER A 237 -14.09 -6.51 -9.86
C SER A 237 -15.18 -7.50 -9.47
N THR A 238 -15.04 -8.09 -8.29
CA THR A 238 -15.89 -9.19 -7.82
C THR A 238 -16.41 -9.00 -6.41
N SER A 239 -16.08 -7.86 -5.80
CA SER A 239 -16.42 -7.53 -4.43
C SER A 239 -16.37 -6.01 -4.25
N VAL A 240 -16.83 -5.51 -3.11
CA VAL A 240 -16.86 -4.08 -2.79
C VAL A 240 -16.76 -3.84 -1.29
N THR A 241 -16.26 -2.66 -0.92
CA THR A 241 -16.37 -2.17 0.45
C THR A 241 -17.68 -1.41 0.64
N PHE A 242 -18.41 -1.78 1.69
CA PHE A 242 -19.64 -1.13 2.08
C PHE A 242 -19.33 -0.02 3.09
N TYR A 243 -19.22 1.22 2.56
CA TYR A 243 -18.90 2.44 3.30
C TYR A 243 -20.12 3.38 3.35
N GLY A 244 -20.36 4.00 4.52
CA GLY A 244 -21.59 4.67 4.96
C GLY A 244 -22.25 5.71 4.04
N PHE A 245 -22.81 5.27 2.91
CA PHE A 245 -23.68 6.06 2.06
C PHE A 245 -25.16 5.64 2.14
N PRO A 246 -26.11 6.61 2.17
CA PRO A 246 -25.89 8.03 2.45
C PRO A 246 -25.86 8.26 3.97
N LYS A 247 -24.70 8.66 4.53
CA LYS A 247 -24.44 8.96 5.96
C LYS A 247 -25.01 7.96 6.99
N GLY A 248 -24.13 7.12 7.54
CA GLY A 248 -24.36 6.47 8.85
C GLY A 248 -25.13 5.14 8.85
N GLY A 249 -25.34 4.52 7.69
CA GLY A 249 -25.84 3.14 7.64
C GLY A 249 -24.78 2.13 8.04
N SER A 250 -25.08 1.27 9.00
CA SER A 250 -24.35 0.03 9.29
C SER A 250 -25.30 -1.15 9.12
N VAL A 251 -24.77 -2.34 8.86
CA VAL A 251 -25.55 -3.57 9.05
C VAL A 251 -25.62 -3.82 10.56
N ASP A 252 -26.75 -3.46 11.17
CA ASP A 252 -27.02 -3.74 12.59
C ASP A 252 -27.45 -5.20 12.73
N LEU A 253 -26.50 -6.05 13.12
CA LEU A 253 -26.75 -7.47 13.31
C LEU A 253 -27.55 -7.76 14.60
N ILE A 254 -27.60 -6.83 15.57
CA ILE A 254 -28.29 -7.07 16.85
C ILE A 254 -29.80 -7.00 16.67
N LYS A 255 -30.31 -5.95 16.01
CA LYS A 255 -31.75 -5.76 15.77
C LYS A 255 -32.24 -6.75 14.72
N SER A 256 -33.30 -7.51 15.04
CA SER A 256 -33.78 -8.60 14.18
C SER A 256 -35.31 -8.54 13.98
N PRO A 257 -35.81 -8.49 12.73
CA PRO A 257 -35.02 -8.37 11.49
C PRO A 257 -34.17 -7.09 11.53
N SER A 258 -33.03 -7.08 10.82
CA SER A 258 -32.32 -5.82 10.63
C SER A 258 -33.33 -4.88 9.97
N PRO A 259 -33.64 -3.71 10.55
CA PRO A 259 -34.55 -2.79 9.91
C PRO A 259 -34.06 -2.53 8.48
N PRO A 260 -34.94 -2.52 7.47
CA PRO A 260 -34.58 -2.20 6.11
C PRO A 260 -33.73 -0.94 6.10
N ASN A 261 -32.52 -1.05 5.58
CA ASN A 261 -31.60 0.06 5.42
C ASN A 261 -31.09 0.09 3.97
N ALA A 262 -30.39 1.16 3.61
CA ALA A 262 -29.85 1.33 2.26
C ALA A 262 -29.01 0.12 1.81
N TYR A 263 -28.27 -0.54 2.71
CA TYR A 263 -27.47 -1.72 2.36
C TYR A 263 -28.31 -2.92 1.95
N THR A 264 -29.22 -3.33 2.83
CA THR A 264 -30.01 -4.55 2.69
C THR A 264 -31.13 -4.41 1.65
N SER A 265 -31.60 -3.18 1.39
CA SER A 265 -32.74 -2.92 0.51
C SER A 265 -32.34 -2.41 -0.87
N THR A 266 -31.19 -1.73 -0.98
CA THR A 266 -30.78 -1.07 -2.23
C THR A 266 -29.39 -1.50 -2.69
N LEU A 267 -28.34 -1.26 -1.89
CA LEU A 267 -26.95 -1.36 -2.35
C LEU A 267 -26.51 -2.80 -2.62
N ILE A 268 -26.80 -3.75 -1.72
CA ILE A 268 -26.48 -5.17 -1.93
C ILE A 268 -27.27 -5.71 -3.13
N PRO A 269 -28.61 -5.55 -3.21
CA PRO A 269 -29.37 -5.95 -4.39
C PRO A 269 -28.83 -5.35 -5.69
N ALA A 270 -28.53 -4.04 -5.72
CA ALA A 270 -28.01 -3.37 -6.91
C ALA A 270 -26.62 -3.88 -7.33
N ALA A 271 -25.75 -4.19 -6.37
CA ALA A 271 -24.44 -4.77 -6.65
C ALA A 271 -24.56 -6.22 -7.16
N ILE A 272 -25.52 -7.00 -6.67
CA ILE A 272 -25.82 -8.35 -7.19
C ILE A 272 -26.40 -8.27 -8.60
N GLU A 273 -27.37 -7.39 -8.82
CA GLU A 273 -28.00 -7.14 -10.13
C GLU A 273 -26.96 -6.73 -11.18
N ALA A 274 -26.00 -5.88 -10.80
CA ALA A 274 -24.89 -5.49 -11.66
C ALA A 274 -23.89 -6.62 -11.92
N GLY A 275 -23.94 -7.73 -11.18
CA GLY A 275 -22.95 -8.80 -11.22
C GLY A 275 -21.66 -8.51 -10.44
N LEU A 276 -21.62 -7.43 -9.65
CA LEU A 276 -20.46 -7.09 -8.80
C LEU A 276 -20.32 -8.05 -7.63
N LEU A 277 -21.43 -8.51 -7.06
CA LEU A 277 -21.44 -9.45 -5.94
C LEU A 277 -21.97 -10.82 -6.34
N SER A 278 -21.35 -11.87 -5.78
CA SER A 278 -21.75 -13.26 -5.97
C SER A 278 -21.70 -14.02 -4.63
N ALA A 279 -22.43 -15.12 -4.53
CA ALA A 279 -22.60 -15.84 -3.26
C ALA A 279 -21.31 -16.55 -2.75
N ASP A 280 -20.29 -16.67 -3.61
CA ASP A 280 -19.06 -17.42 -3.39
C ASP A 280 -17.83 -16.53 -3.10
N VAL A 281 -17.92 -15.22 -3.33
CA VAL A 281 -16.86 -14.24 -3.07
C VAL A 281 -17.31 -13.28 -1.95
N PRO A 282 -16.58 -13.15 -0.83
CA PRO A 282 -16.99 -12.28 0.27
C PRO A 282 -16.98 -10.79 -0.10
N ALA A 283 -17.83 -9.99 0.57
CA ALA A 283 -17.74 -8.53 0.57
C ALA A 283 -17.34 -7.99 1.95
N ILE A 284 -16.92 -6.72 2.00
CA ILE A 284 -16.32 -6.13 3.19
C ILE A 284 -17.27 -5.08 3.75
N SER A 285 -17.52 -5.12 5.05
CA SER A 285 -18.30 -4.11 5.75
C SER A 285 -17.41 -3.38 6.76
N TRP A 286 -17.42 -2.04 6.69
CA TRP A 286 -16.54 -1.15 7.48
C TRP A 286 -17.14 -0.67 8.80
N VAL A 287 -18.48 -0.72 8.94
CA VAL A 287 -19.17 -0.15 10.09
C VAL A 287 -20.10 -1.20 10.68
N HIS A 288 -19.93 -1.47 11.98
CA HIS A 288 -20.69 -2.47 12.70
C HIS A 288 -21.20 -1.96 14.04
N SER A 289 -22.48 -2.24 14.31
CA SER A 289 -23.01 -2.28 15.66
C SER A 289 -23.29 -3.73 16.06
N LEU A 290 -22.25 -4.54 16.25
CA LEU A 290 -22.38 -5.68 17.18
C LEU A 290 -22.49 -5.21 18.64
N GLY A 291 -22.62 -3.90 18.86
CA GLY A 291 -22.71 -3.25 20.17
C GLY A 291 -21.35 -3.14 20.86
N ALA A 292 -21.30 -2.35 21.93
CA ALA A 292 -20.13 -2.24 22.79
C ALA A 292 -19.69 -3.62 23.34
N LEU A 293 -18.55 -3.64 24.03
CA LEU A 293 -18.12 -4.84 24.74
C LEU A 293 -19.10 -5.16 25.89
N PRO A 294 -19.23 -6.44 26.30
CA PRO A 294 -19.98 -6.80 27.51
C PRO A 294 -19.51 -6.00 28.74
N SER A 295 -18.20 -5.78 28.85
CA SER A 295 -17.60 -4.97 29.92
C SER A 295 -17.99 -3.50 29.90
N GLU A 296 -18.62 -3.03 28.83
CA GLU A 296 -19.01 -1.63 28.59
C GLU A 296 -20.54 -1.51 28.47
N GLY A 297 -21.29 -2.49 29.00
CA GLY A 297 -22.74 -2.54 28.95
C GLY A 297 -23.32 -3.03 27.61
N GLY A 298 -22.47 -3.52 26.70
CA GLY A 298 -22.89 -4.09 25.42
C GLY A 298 -23.38 -5.55 25.52
N PRO A 299 -23.88 -6.14 24.40
CA PRO A 299 -24.41 -7.50 24.41
C PRO A 299 -23.36 -8.57 24.66
N SER A 300 -23.78 -9.67 25.29
CA SER A 300 -22.94 -10.86 25.52
C SER A 300 -22.51 -11.54 24.21
N VAL A 301 -21.46 -12.36 24.27
CA VAL A 301 -20.97 -13.15 23.11
C VAL A 301 -22.09 -14.05 22.59
N GLU A 302 -22.93 -14.63 23.45
CA GLU A 302 -24.07 -15.46 23.06
C GLU A 302 -25.11 -14.65 22.27
N VAL A 303 -25.41 -13.41 22.68
CA VAL A 303 -26.33 -12.52 21.95
C VAL A 303 -25.77 -12.20 20.57
N LYS A 304 -24.49 -11.81 20.49
CA LYS A 304 -23.78 -11.55 19.23
C LYS A 304 -23.76 -12.79 18.33
N ASN A 305 -23.58 -13.98 18.91
CA ASN A 305 -23.59 -15.25 18.20
C ASN A 305 -24.96 -15.63 17.65
N ARG A 306 -26.05 -15.34 18.36
CA ARG A 306 -27.41 -15.53 17.84
C ARG A 306 -27.69 -14.59 16.68
N ALA A 307 -27.20 -13.35 16.76
CA ALA A 307 -27.26 -12.37 15.67
C ALA A 307 -26.50 -12.86 14.42
N ALA A 308 -25.24 -13.27 14.57
CA ALA A 308 -24.42 -13.79 13.49
C ALA A 308 -25.05 -15.00 12.78
N ASP A 309 -25.64 -15.93 13.53
CA ASP A 309 -26.32 -17.10 12.95
C ASP A 309 -27.60 -16.77 12.20
N ARG A 310 -28.34 -15.74 12.63
CA ARG A 310 -29.53 -15.28 11.90
C ARG A 310 -29.12 -14.66 10.57
N TRP A 311 -28.13 -13.76 10.60
CA TRP A 311 -27.57 -13.15 9.39
C TRP A 311 -27.07 -14.21 8.40
N GLU A 312 -26.34 -15.21 8.90
CA GLU A 312 -25.85 -16.33 8.11
C GLU A 312 -26.99 -17.06 7.37
N ARG A 313 -28.10 -17.36 8.06
CA ARG A 313 -29.26 -18.01 7.42
C ARG A 313 -29.90 -17.11 6.37
N GLU A 314 -30.08 -15.83 6.68
CA GLU A 314 -30.68 -14.87 5.76
C GLU A 314 -29.85 -14.71 4.48
N ARG A 315 -28.54 -14.50 4.62
CA ARG A 315 -27.68 -14.34 3.43
C ARG A 315 -27.63 -15.62 2.58
N LEU A 316 -27.66 -16.81 3.18
CA LEU A 316 -27.72 -18.07 2.45
C LEU A 316 -29.04 -18.21 1.69
N GLN A 317 -30.18 -17.86 2.32
CA GLN A 317 -31.50 -17.90 1.68
C GLN A 317 -31.61 -16.90 0.52
N ARG A 318 -31.03 -15.72 0.66
CA ARG A 318 -31.04 -14.65 -0.37
C ARG A 318 -29.95 -14.81 -1.44
N GLY A 319 -29.04 -15.78 -1.30
CA GLY A 319 -27.87 -15.91 -2.18
C GLY A 319 -26.87 -14.76 -2.06
N TRP A 320 -26.86 -14.06 -0.92
CA TRP A 320 -25.93 -12.95 -0.66
C TRP A 320 -24.54 -13.46 -0.26
N PRO A 321 -23.48 -12.67 -0.55
CA PRO A 321 -22.13 -13.01 -0.13
C PRO A 321 -21.97 -13.06 1.40
N GLU A 322 -20.91 -13.72 1.84
CA GLU A 322 -20.42 -13.53 3.21
C GLU A 322 -19.96 -12.08 3.40
N MET A 323 -20.32 -11.47 4.54
CA MET A 323 -19.84 -10.14 4.92
C MET A 323 -18.68 -10.30 5.91
N LEU A 324 -17.48 -9.93 5.48
CA LEU A 324 -16.30 -9.84 6.34
C LEU A 324 -16.32 -8.53 7.12
N MET A 325 -15.98 -8.62 8.41
CA MET A 325 -16.08 -7.49 9.35
C MET A 325 -14.75 -6.78 9.51
N TYR A 326 -14.68 -5.50 9.11
CA TYR A 326 -13.49 -4.68 9.23
C TYR A 326 -13.51 -3.91 10.57
N ASN A 327 -12.82 -4.41 11.60
CA ASN A 327 -12.98 -3.86 12.97
C ASN A 327 -11.89 -2.86 13.38
N PHE A 328 -10.69 -3.03 12.85
CA PHE A 328 -9.55 -2.18 13.18
C PHE A 328 -8.76 -1.90 11.92
N ASP A 329 -8.25 -0.69 11.82
CA ASP A 329 -7.41 -0.27 10.72
C ASP A 329 -5.94 -0.35 11.12
N GLU A 330 -5.14 -1.04 10.30
CA GLU A 330 -3.67 -1.14 10.37
C GLU A 330 -3.09 -1.32 11.79
N PRO A 331 -3.47 -2.37 12.55
CA PRO A 331 -2.95 -2.56 13.89
C PRO A 331 -1.44 -2.86 13.89
N VAL A 332 -0.66 -1.93 14.45
CA VAL A 332 0.80 -2.08 14.57
C VAL A 332 1.18 -2.74 15.88
N TYR A 333 2.06 -3.74 15.82
CA TYR A 333 2.66 -4.38 17.00
C TYR A 333 4.14 -4.00 17.14
N PRO A 334 4.66 -3.75 18.35
CA PRO A 334 3.95 -3.65 19.63
C PRO A 334 3.36 -2.25 19.88
N ILE A 335 3.57 -1.30 18.97
CA ILE A 335 3.29 0.12 19.17
C ILE A 335 2.01 0.47 18.42
N SER A 336 0.87 0.16 19.03
CA SER A 336 -0.40 0.75 18.64
C SER A 336 -0.91 1.58 19.81
N GLN A 337 -1.39 2.80 19.53
CA GLN A 337 -2.09 3.65 20.51
C GLN A 337 -3.27 2.94 21.20
N TYR A 338 -3.74 1.83 20.61
CA TYR A 338 -4.81 0.99 21.11
C TYR A 338 -4.34 -0.40 21.57
N GLN A 339 -3.06 -0.66 21.85
CA GLN A 339 -2.54 -2.03 22.06
C GLN A 339 -3.32 -2.82 23.12
N GLY A 340 -3.55 -2.22 24.29
CA GLY A 340 -4.35 -2.84 25.36
C GLY A 340 -5.81 -3.04 24.96
N GLN A 341 -6.36 -2.09 24.20
CA GLN A 341 -7.73 -2.13 23.71
C GLN A 341 -7.92 -3.18 22.61
N MET A 342 -6.91 -3.40 21.76
CA MET A 342 -6.92 -4.34 20.64
C MET A 342 -7.17 -5.76 21.14
N ARG A 343 -6.31 -6.27 22.03
CA ARG A 343 -6.48 -7.62 22.57
C ARG A 343 -7.73 -7.72 23.45
N LYS A 344 -8.06 -6.69 24.24
CA LYS A 344 -9.29 -6.66 25.06
C LYS A 344 -10.53 -6.82 24.18
N TYR A 345 -10.63 -6.04 23.10
CA TYR A 345 -11.79 -6.03 22.22
C TYR A 345 -11.83 -7.26 21.32
N MET A 346 -10.74 -7.50 20.58
CA MET A 346 -10.72 -8.56 19.56
C MET A 346 -10.74 -9.96 20.16
N ARG A 347 -10.32 -10.16 21.42
CA ARG A 347 -10.49 -11.46 22.09
C ARG A 347 -11.97 -11.82 22.28
N VAL A 348 -12.82 -10.85 22.63
CA VAL A 348 -14.27 -11.07 22.73
C VAL A 348 -14.86 -11.33 21.34
N MET A 349 -14.44 -10.55 20.35
CA MET A 349 -14.94 -10.67 18.98
C MET A 349 -14.51 -11.96 18.29
N ARG A 350 -13.36 -12.53 18.67
CA ARG A 350 -12.89 -13.84 18.21
C ARG A 350 -13.89 -14.96 18.51
N ASP A 351 -14.62 -14.88 19.62
CA ASP A 351 -15.63 -15.87 20.00
C ASP A 351 -17.01 -15.60 19.37
N VAL A 352 -17.14 -14.48 18.63
CA VAL A 352 -18.32 -14.20 17.80
C VAL A 352 -18.13 -14.86 16.44
N ARG A 353 -19.13 -15.62 15.99
CA ARG A 353 -19.10 -16.44 14.77
C ARG A 353 -19.31 -15.63 13.49
N VAL A 354 -18.42 -14.68 13.28
CA VAL A 354 -18.26 -13.81 12.11
C VAL A 354 -16.77 -13.78 11.77
N ARG A 355 -16.43 -13.58 10.49
CA ARG A 355 -15.03 -13.45 10.09
C ARG A 355 -14.58 -12.00 10.09
N HIS A 356 -13.41 -11.78 10.66
CA HIS A 356 -12.79 -10.47 10.83
C HIS A 356 -11.67 -10.26 9.80
N ILE A 357 -11.66 -9.08 9.19
CA ILE A 357 -10.69 -8.65 8.18
C ILE A 357 -10.04 -7.35 8.63
N THR A 358 -8.78 -7.13 8.25
CA THR A 358 -8.07 -5.87 8.50
C THR A 358 -6.90 -5.70 7.52
N ALA A 359 -6.60 -4.46 7.14
CA ALA A 359 -5.29 -4.11 6.59
C ALA A 359 -4.23 -4.28 7.68
N ILE A 360 -3.13 -4.98 7.38
CA ILE A 360 -2.14 -5.34 8.41
C ILE A 360 -0.74 -5.51 7.83
N GLY A 361 0.25 -4.90 8.49
CA GLY A 361 1.67 -5.12 8.16
C GLY A 361 2.23 -6.38 8.80
N SER A 362 3.43 -6.81 8.40
CA SER A 362 4.11 -8.01 8.93
C SER A 362 4.25 -8.00 10.46
N ARG A 363 4.48 -6.82 11.05
CA ARG A 363 4.51 -6.64 12.51
C ARG A 363 3.17 -6.98 13.15
N GLY A 364 2.09 -6.44 12.59
CA GLY A 364 0.73 -6.72 13.04
C GLY A 364 0.37 -8.20 12.88
N VAL A 365 0.76 -8.85 11.77
CA VAL A 365 0.54 -10.29 11.57
C VAL A 365 1.25 -11.09 12.67
N TYR A 366 2.51 -10.75 12.97
CA TYR A 366 3.25 -11.40 14.03
C TYR A 366 2.58 -11.23 15.41
N GLY A 367 2.13 -10.03 15.78
CA GLY A 367 1.54 -9.78 17.09
C GLY A 367 0.06 -10.16 17.25
N TYR A 368 -0.75 -9.90 16.22
CA TYR A 368 -2.22 -9.90 16.25
C TYR A 368 -2.87 -10.79 15.19
N GLY A 369 -2.11 -11.46 14.31
CA GLY A 369 -2.67 -12.27 13.23
C GLY A 369 -3.65 -13.36 13.70
N ASN A 370 -3.50 -13.86 14.93
CA ASN A 370 -4.42 -14.81 15.55
C ASN A 370 -5.77 -14.23 16.00
N LEU A 371 -6.02 -12.94 15.76
CA LEU A 371 -7.24 -12.22 16.08
C LEU A 371 -8.07 -11.87 14.83
N PHE A 372 -7.54 -12.12 13.64
CA PHE A 372 -8.18 -11.79 12.36
C PHE A 372 -8.17 -12.99 11.43
N ASP A 373 -9.31 -13.24 10.80
CA ASP A 373 -9.50 -14.36 9.88
C ASP A 373 -8.95 -14.09 8.48
N VAL A 374 -8.85 -12.81 8.12
CA VAL A 374 -8.34 -12.36 6.83
C VAL A 374 -7.34 -11.23 7.04
N TRP A 375 -6.12 -11.43 6.54
CA TRP A 375 -5.02 -10.46 6.61
C TRP A 375 -4.88 -9.79 5.26
N VAL A 376 -5.26 -8.51 5.15
CA VAL A 376 -5.00 -7.72 3.96
C VAL A 376 -3.59 -7.14 4.10
N VAL A 377 -2.60 -7.88 3.61
CA VAL A 377 -1.20 -7.55 3.82
C VAL A 377 -0.74 -6.50 2.82
N TYR A 378 0.04 -5.53 3.27
CA TYR A 378 0.59 -4.51 2.36
C TYR A 378 1.45 -5.16 1.28
N ALA A 379 1.28 -4.72 0.02
CA ALA A 379 1.97 -5.29 -1.13
C ALA A 379 3.49 -5.26 -0.95
N GLY A 380 4.15 -6.36 -1.30
CA GLY A 380 5.59 -6.54 -1.05
C GLY A 380 5.95 -7.09 0.34
N LEU A 381 4.98 -7.22 1.27
CA LEU A 381 5.20 -7.84 2.59
C LEU A 381 4.70 -9.29 2.70
N VAL A 382 4.03 -9.82 1.69
CA VAL A 382 3.64 -11.24 1.63
C VAL A 382 4.87 -12.10 1.37
N THR A 383 5.29 -12.88 2.36
CA THR A 383 6.42 -13.83 2.26
C THR A 383 5.96 -15.29 2.38
N PRO A 384 6.76 -16.27 1.92
CA PRO A 384 6.46 -17.69 2.13
C PRO A 384 6.19 -18.06 3.60
N ALA A 385 6.99 -17.56 4.56
CA ALA A 385 6.78 -17.85 5.98
C ALA A 385 5.52 -17.19 6.54
N LEU A 386 5.15 -15.99 6.06
CA LEU A 386 3.90 -15.35 6.43
C LEU A 386 2.68 -16.15 5.94
N ARG A 387 2.72 -16.65 4.69
CA ARG A 387 1.65 -17.51 4.16
C ARG A 387 1.56 -18.84 4.90
N ALA A 388 2.70 -19.47 5.20
CA ALA A 388 2.74 -20.69 6.00
C ALA A 388 2.12 -20.47 7.40
N GLU A 389 2.37 -19.30 8.00
CA GLU A 389 1.75 -18.90 9.27
C GLU A 389 0.22 -18.74 9.14
N ALA A 390 -0.27 -18.13 8.05
CA ALA A 390 -1.70 -18.04 7.76
C ALA A 390 -2.35 -19.43 7.61
N ASP A 391 -1.78 -20.29 6.77
CA ASP A 391 -2.28 -21.64 6.48
C ASP A 391 -2.35 -22.48 7.76
N ARG A 392 -1.33 -22.37 8.62
CA ARG A 392 -1.22 -23.08 9.90
C ARG A 392 -2.38 -22.76 10.83
N ILE A 393 -2.72 -21.48 10.96
CA ILE A 393 -3.80 -21.03 11.85
C ILE A 393 -5.15 -20.91 11.15
N GLY A 394 -5.23 -21.13 9.83
CA GLY A 394 -6.47 -21.04 9.05
C GLY A 394 -6.91 -19.60 8.73
N ALA A 395 -5.98 -18.65 8.71
CA ALA A 395 -6.23 -17.31 8.19
C ALA A 395 -6.12 -17.29 6.65
N GLU A 396 -6.74 -16.29 6.01
CA GLU A 396 -6.52 -16.00 4.59
C GLU A 396 -5.57 -14.82 4.40
N VAL A 397 -4.73 -14.89 3.37
CA VAL A 397 -3.86 -13.77 2.96
C VAL A 397 -4.44 -13.09 1.73
N TRP A 398 -4.74 -11.82 1.89
CA TRP A 398 -5.17 -10.87 0.87
C TRP A 398 -4.10 -9.78 0.73
N THR A 399 -4.21 -8.90 -0.25
CA THR A 399 -3.23 -7.81 -0.42
C THR A 399 -3.88 -6.46 -0.67
N TYR A 400 -3.18 -5.39 -0.28
CA TYR A 400 -3.51 -4.02 -0.66
C TYR A 400 -2.27 -3.20 -0.99
N SER A 401 -2.45 -2.11 -1.74
CA SER A 401 -1.47 -1.04 -1.82
C SER A 401 -2.15 0.33 -1.76
N CYS A 402 -1.49 1.25 -1.06
CA CYS A 402 -1.77 2.69 -1.06
C CYS A 402 -0.67 3.50 -1.76
N HIS A 403 0.28 2.86 -2.46
CA HIS A 403 1.38 3.53 -3.16
C HIS A 403 1.57 2.98 -4.58
N LEU A 404 0.46 2.55 -5.22
CA LEU A 404 0.38 2.32 -6.65
C LEU A 404 -0.56 3.38 -7.22
N TYR A 405 -0.06 4.12 -8.20
CA TYR A 405 -0.72 5.30 -8.71
C TYR A 405 -1.32 5.05 -10.10
N PRO A 406 -2.43 5.73 -10.44
CA PRO A 406 -3.09 5.63 -11.74
C PRO A 406 -2.22 5.67 -13.01
N PRO A 407 -1.11 6.44 -13.07
CA PRO A 407 -0.26 6.45 -14.26
C PRO A 407 0.66 5.23 -14.40
N GLU A 408 0.78 4.39 -13.38
CA GLU A 408 1.73 3.26 -13.32
C GLU A 408 1.14 1.97 -13.91
N SER A 409 0.70 2.03 -15.17
CA SER A 409 0.04 0.94 -15.91
C SER A 409 0.65 -0.45 -15.71
N MET A 410 1.99 -0.57 -15.79
CA MET A 410 2.68 -1.86 -15.66
C MET A 410 2.56 -2.43 -14.25
N LYS A 411 2.67 -1.58 -13.24
CA LYS A 411 2.54 -2.00 -11.84
C LYS A 411 1.11 -2.43 -11.54
N GLU A 412 0.11 -1.72 -12.06
CA GLU A 412 -1.31 -2.07 -11.90
C GLU A 412 -1.64 -3.42 -12.54
N ARG A 413 -1.21 -3.67 -13.80
CA ARG A 413 -1.41 -4.96 -14.47
C ARG A 413 -0.76 -6.11 -13.70
N TYR A 414 0.51 -5.93 -13.32
CA TYR A 414 1.24 -6.94 -12.55
C TYR A 414 0.61 -7.22 -11.18
N PHE A 415 0.24 -6.16 -10.45
CA PHE A 415 -0.30 -6.29 -9.11
C PHE A 415 -1.64 -7.01 -9.09
N ALA A 416 -2.56 -6.62 -9.99
CA ALA A 416 -3.88 -7.20 -10.04
C ALA A 416 -3.91 -8.62 -10.59
N GLY A 417 -3.01 -8.96 -11.51
CA GLY A 417 -2.95 -10.28 -12.14
C GLY A 417 -1.93 -11.22 -11.53
N TYR A 418 -0.69 -11.05 -11.99
CA TYR A 418 0.43 -11.94 -11.71
C TYR A 418 0.76 -12.06 -10.22
N TYR A 419 0.78 -10.95 -9.47
CA TYR A 419 1.09 -10.98 -8.04
C TYR A 419 0.03 -11.74 -7.24
N VAL A 420 -1.26 -11.53 -7.53
CA VAL A 420 -2.39 -12.24 -6.93
C VAL A 420 -2.32 -13.73 -7.24
N TRP A 421 -2.17 -14.08 -8.52
CA TRP A 421 -2.05 -15.46 -8.96
C TRP A 421 -0.86 -16.14 -8.30
N ALA A 422 0.34 -15.57 -8.42
CA ALA A 422 1.59 -16.18 -7.95
C ALA A 422 1.59 -16.44 -6.44
N ASN A 423 1.03 -15.50 -5.67
CA ASN A 423 0.92 -15.64 -4.22
C ASN A 423 -0.28 -16.47 -3.75
N ARG A 424 -1.17 -16.89 -4.67
CA ARG A 424 -2.42 -17.63 -4.39
C ARG A 424 -3.35 -16.87 -3.44
N LEU A 425 -3.40 -15.54 -3.60
CA LEU A 425 -4.18 -14.66 -2.74
C LEU A 425 -5.69 -14.84 -2.97
N LYS A 426 -6.48 -14.50 -1.96
CA LYS A 426 -7.95 -14.59 -2.00
C LYS A 426 -8.66 -13.24 -2.08
N GLY A 427 -7.93 -12.15 -1.89
CA GLY A 427 -8.45 -10.80 -2.11
C GLY A 427 -7.35 -9.81 -2.45
N HIS A 428 -7.76 -8.75 -3.11
CA HIS A 428 -6.91 -7.73 -3.68
C HIS A 428 -7.65 -6.38 -3.71
N THR A 429 -6.96 -5.33 -3.29
CA THR A 429 -7.52 -3.99 -3.34
C THR A 429 -6.45 -2.91 -3.54
N THR A 430 -6.89 -1.76 -4.03
CA THR A 430 -6.12 -0.52 -4.03
C THR A 430 -6.85 0.49 -3.15
N TRP A 431 -6.06 1.33 -2.50
CA TRP A 431 -6.52 2.25 -1.45
C TRP A 431 -7.72 3.10 -1.85
N HIS A 432 -7.89 3.47 -3.13
CA HIS A 432 -9.06 4.24 -3.60
C HIS A 432 -9.49 3.88 -5.02
N HIS A 433 -10.79 4.06 -5.29
CA HIS A 433 -11.40 4.04 -6.61
C HIS A 433 -11.65 5.45 -7.17
N TYR A 434 -12.37 6.32 -6.45
CA TYR A 434 -12.85 7.63 -6.97
C TYR A 434 -12.40 8.87 -6.18
N ALA A 435 -12.09 8.81 -4.89
CA ALA A 435 -12.26 9.99 -4.02
C ALA A 435 -11.00 10.73 -3.51
N GLN A 436 -9.76 10.25 -3.70
CA GLN A 436 -8.57 10.87 -3.08
C GLN A 436 -7.56 11.45 -4.07
N GLU A 437 -6.99 12.61 -3.71
CA GLU A 437 -5.86 13.24 -4.39
C GLU A 437 -4.71 12.23 -4.60
N GLY A 438 -4.38 11.98 -5.86
CA GLY A 438 -3.31 11.09 -6.32
C GLY A 438 -3.77 9.67 -6.68
N TYR A 439 -4.93 9.22 -6.19
CA TYR A 439 -5.36 7.80 -6.24
C TYR A 439 -6.74 7.59 -6.89
N LYS A 440 -7.11 8.45 -7.83
CA LYS A 440 -8.40 8.42 -8.53
C LYS A 440 -8.29 7.57 -9.80
N ASN A 441 -8.91 6.38 -9.78
CA ASN A 441 -8.92 5.40 -10.88
C ASN A 441 -9.91 5.73 -12.01
N ILE A 442 -10.95 6.48 -11.68
CA ILE A 442 -11.99 6.91 -12.60
C ILE A 442 -12.43 8.34 -12.29
N TRP A 443 -13.01 9.02 -13.27
CA TRP A 443 -13.56 10.36 -13.11
C TRP A 443 -14.88 10.49 -13.90
N MET A 444 -15.68 11.49 -13.56
CA MET A 444 -16.98 11.76 -14.20
C MET A 444 -17.30 13.26 -14.17
N ARG A 445 -18.00 13.72 -15.20
CA ARG A 445 -18.67 15.02 -15.28
C ARG A 445 -20.16 14.86 -14.97
N GLU A 446 -20.79 15.98 -14.64
CA GLU A 446 -22.25 16.04 -14.57
C GLU A 446 -22.87 15.70 -15.93
N GLY A 447 -23.84 14.79 -15.96
CA GLY A 447 -24.49 14.33 -17.18
C GLY A 447 -23.85 13.11 -17.85
N ASP A 448 -22.58 12.78 -17.54
CA ASP A 448 -21.94 11.57 -18.08
C ASP A 448 -22.76 10.32 -17.75
N THR A 449 -22.94 9.42 -18.70
CA THR A 449 -23.73 8.19 -18.52
C THR A 449 -22.89 7.02 -18.01
N ARG A 450 -21.56 7.13 -18.08
CA ARG A 450 -20.58 6.13 -17.65
C ARG A 450 -19.35 6.80 -17.01
N PRO A 451 -18.64 6.13 -16.09
CA PRO A 451 -17.33 6.56 -15.65
C PRO A 451 -16.30 6.57 -16.78
N MET A 452 -15.37 7.52 -16.70
CA MET A 452 -14.20 7.57 -17.56
C MET A 452 -12.97 7.04 -16.80
N PRO A 453 -12.27 6.05 -17.37
CA PRO A 453 -11.13 5.43 -16.72
C PRO A 453 -9.85 6.27 -16.89
N ASN A 454 -8.81 5.81 -16.23
CA ASN A 454 -7.45 6.09 -16.64
C ASN A 454 -6.75 4.80 -17.08
N ILE A 455 -5.58 4.96 -17.68
CA ILE A 455 -4.77 3.85 -18.19
C ILE A 455 -4.43 2.80 -17.12
N GLY A 456 -4.20 3.19 -15.87
CA GLY A 456 -3.87 2.26 -14.79
C GLY A 456 -5.06 1.38 -14.44
N TRP A 457 -6.27 1.96 -14.46
CA TRP A 457 -7.51 1.21 -14.25
C TRP A 457 -7.80 0.23 -15.40
N GLU A 458 -7.57 0.64 -16.65
CA GLU A 458 -7.66 -0.26 -17.82
C GLU A 458 -6.59 -1.38 -17.75
N CYS A 459 -5.35 -1.06 -17.43
CA CYS A 459 -4.27 -2.04 -17.28
C CYS A 459 -4.48 -2.96 -16.07
N ARG A 460 -5.20 -2.50 -15.05
CA ARG A 460 -5.62 -3.36 -13.95
C ARG A 460 -6.62 -4.41 -14.42
N ARG A 461 -7.59 -4.05 -15.27
CA ARG A 461 -8.52 -5.01 -15.89
C ARG A 461 -7.73 -6.07 -16.66
N GLU A 462 -6.75 -5.65 -17.46
CA GLU A 462 -5.83 -6.56 -18.15
C GLU A 462 -5.13 -7.55 -17.21
N GLY A 463 -4.71 -7.08 -16.04
CA GLY A 463 -4.11 -7.94 -15.01
C GLY A 463 -5.10 -8.96 -14.47
N ILE A 464 -6.33 -8.54 -14.20
CA ILE A 464 -7.39 -9.45 -13.76
C ILE A 464 -7.68 -10.51 -14.83
N ASP A 465 -7.63 -10.14 -16.11
CA ASP A 465 -7.78 -11.09 -17.20
C ASP A 465 -6.58 -12.04 -17.31
N ASP A 466 -5.34 -11.55 -17.13
CA ASP A 466 -4.15 -12.42 -17.00
C ASP A 466 -4.36 -13.48 -15.88
N TYR A 467 -4.90 -13.07 -14.73
CA TYR A 467 -5.27 -14.00 -13.66
C TYR A 467 -6.34 -15.02 -14.10
N ARG A 468 -7.36 -14.59 -14.85
CA ARG A 468 -8.43 -15.48 -15.35
C ARG A 468 -7.90 -16.50 -16.34
N TYR A 469 -7.00 -16.13 -17.26
CA TYR A 469 -6.34 -17.09 -18.16
C TYR A 469 -5.53 -18.12 -17.38
N LEU A 470 -4.67 -17.67 -16.46
CA LEU A 470 -3.81 -18.58 -15.69
C LEU A 470 -4.63 -19.54 -14.82
N THR A 471 -5.72 -19.07 -14.22
CA THR A 471 -6.58 -19.92 -13.39
C THR A 471 -7.51 -20.83 -14.19
N LEU A 472 -7.98 -20.40 -15.37
CA LEU A 472 -8.69 -21.29 -16.29
C LEU A 472 -7.76 -22.42 -16.77
N LEU A 473 -6.48 -22.12 -17.02
CA LEU A 473 -5.50 -23.14 -17.34
C LEU A 473 -5.29 -24.12 -16.18
N GLU A 474 -5.16 -23.64 -14.93
CA GLU A 474 -5.10 -24.51 -13.76
C GLU A 474 -6.32 -25.42 -13.63
N ASP A 475 -7.52 -24.88 -13.81
CA ASP A 475 -8.77 -25.66 -13.77
C ASP A 475 -8.83 -26.67 -14.94
N SER A 476 -8.32 -26.30 -16.13
CA SER A 476 -8.28 -27.18 -17.32
C SER A 476 -7.29 -28.33 -17.15
N ILE A 477 -6.12 -28.07 -16.54
CA ILE A 477 -5.17 -29.11 -16.14
C ILE A 477 -5.81 -30.06 -15.13
N ALA A 478 -6.47 -29.51 -14.10
CA ALA A 478 -7.12 -30.30 -13.06
C ALA A 478 -8.27 -31.17 -13.59
N ALA A 479 -8.99 -30.71 -14.62
CA ALA A 479 -10.05 -31.46 -15.28
C ALA A 479 -9.52 -32.65 -16.11
N GLN A 480 -8.24 -32.61 -16.52
CA GLN A 480 -7.62 -33.61 -17.39
C GLN A 480 -6.23 -34.03 -16.89
N PRO A 481 -6.12 -34.63 -15.70
CA PRO A 481 -4.84 -34.85 -15.01
C PRO A 481 -3.89 -35.82 -15.73
N GLN A 482 -4.37 -36.58 -16.73
CA GLN A 482 -3.56 -37.53 -17.51
C GLN A 482 -3.14 -36.98 -18.89
N ASN A 483 -3.53 -35.77 -19.25
CA ASN A 483 -3.19 -35.17 -20.54
C ASN A 483 -1.71 -34.71 -20.54
N PRO A 484 -0.85 -35.19 -21.47
CA PRO A 484 0.56 -34.78 -21.55
C PRO A 484 0.78 -33.27 -21.64
N VAL A 485 -0.10 -32.55 -22.34
CA VAL A 485 -0.05 -31.08 -22.44
C VAL A 485 -0.28 -30.45 -21.08
N GLY A 486 -1.08 -31.09 -20.21
CA GLY A 486 -1.38 -30.60 -18.87
C GLY A 486 -0.16 -30.66 -17.96
N TYR A 487 0.66 -31.71 -18.07
CA TYR A 487 1.93 -31.81 -17.35
C TYR A 487 2.93 -30.74 -17.79
N GLU A 488 3.05 -30.50 -19.10
CA GLU A 488 3.89 -29.43 -19.65
C GLU A 488 3.45 -28.05 -19.13
N ALA A 489 2.15 -27.76 -19.21
CA ALA A 489 1.55 -26.51 -18.76
C ALA A 489 1.74 -26.32 -17.24
N ALA A 490 1.55 -27.37 -16.44
CA ALA A 490 1.76 -27.30 -14.99
C ALA A 490 3.22 -26.97 -14.64
N GLY A 491 4.20 -27.59 -15.33
CA GLY A 491 5.62 -27.26 -15.15
C GLY A 491 5.94 -25.81 -15.54
N TRP A 492 5.35 -25.32 -16.63
CA TRP A 492 5.48 -23.93 -17.04
C TRP A 492 4.88 -22.96 -16.01
N LEU A 493 3.69 -23.24 -15.48
CA LEU A 493 3.05 -22.43 -14.44
C LEU A 493 3.89 -22.38 -13.16
N GLU A 494 4.42 -23.51 -12.69
CA GLU A 494 5.27 -23.51 -11.49
C GLU A 494 6.59 -22.75 -11.70
N SER A 495 7.21 -22.88 -12.88
CA SER A 495 8.39 -22.07 -13.24
C SER A 495 8.08 -20.58 -13.30
N LEU A 496 6.93 -20.20 -13.87
CA LEU A 496 6.49 -18.81 -13.95
C LEU A 496 6.24 -18.25 -12.54
N ARG A 497 5.50 -19.00 -11.70
CA ARG A 497 5.20 -18.65 -10.32
C ARG A 497 6.47 -18.39 -9.51
N ALA A 498 7.49 -19.23 -9.64
CA ALA A 498 8.76 -19.06 -8.94
C ALA A 498 9.52 -17.77 -9.34
N ARG A 499 9.39 -17.34 -10.60
CA ARG A 499 10.08 -16.14 -11.14
C ARG A 499 9.42 -14.82 -10.71
N ILE A 500 8.09 -14.80 -10.61
CA ILE A 500 7.32 -13.55 -10.55
C ILE A 500 6.83 -13.19 -9.16
N VAL A 501 7.40 -13.71 -8.07
CA VAL A 501 7.08 -13.24 -6.70
C VAL A 501 7.99 -12.06 -6.33
N VAL A 502 7.66 -10.88 -6.87
CA VAL A 502 8.39 -9.62 -6.64
C VAL A 502 7.46 -8.59 -6.01
N ASP A 503 8.05 -7.65 -5.26
CA ASP A 503 7.34 -6.48 -4.72
C ASP A 503 6.74 -5.65 -5.87
N PRO A 504 5.41 -5.50 -5.94
CA PRO A 504 4.74 -4.75 -7.01
C PRO A 504 5.22 -3.31 -7.16
N HIS A 505 5.70 -2.69 -6.09
CA HIS A 505 6.20 -1.30 -6.12
C HIS A 505 7.55 -1.17 -6.86
N LYS A 506 8.26 -2.30 -7.04
CA LYS A 506 9.57 -2.39 -7.68
C LYS A 506 9.51 -2.89 -9.12
N VAL A 507 8.30 -3.12 -9.65
CA VAL A 507 8.12 -3.46 -11.06
C VAL A 507 8.62 -2.31 -11.94
N ALA A 508 9.35 -2.67 -12.98
CA ALA A 508 9.95 -1.78 -13.96
C ALA A 508 9.95 -2.48 -15.33
N ASP A 509 10.32 -1.76 -16.39
CA ASP A 509 10.16 -2.21 -17.78
C ASP A 509 10.82 -3.56 -18.12
N ASP A 510 11.84 -3.99 -17.35
CA ASP A 510 12.58 -5.24 -17.54
C ASP A 510 12.41 -6.24 -16.39
N LYS A 511 11.64 -5.91 -15.34
CA LYS A 511 11.59 -6.67 -14.09
C LYS A 511 10.21 -6.63 -13.40
N PRO A 512 9.66 -7.77 -12.96
CA PRO A 512 10.15 -9.14 -13.18
C PRO A 512 9.91 -9.66 -14.61
N LEU A 513 9.17 -8.90 -15.42
CA LEU A 513 8.75 -9.21 -16.77
C LEU A 513 9.07 -8.02 -17.69
N GLY A 514 9.59 -8.29 -18.88
CA GLY A 514 9.63 -7.31 -19.96
C GLY A 514 8.24 -6.92 -20.44
N THR A 515 8.08 -5.74 -21.05
CA THR A 515 6.81 -5.26 -21.62
C THR A 515 6.09 -6.32 -22.47
N ASP A 516 6.78 -6.91 -23.45
CA ASP A 516 6.20 -7.89 -24.37
C ASP A 516 5.90 -9.25 -23.71
N GLU A 517 6.49 -9.52 -22.54
CA GLU A 517 6.25 -10.79 -21.83
C GLU A 517 4.84 -10.88 -21.27
N TYR A 518 4.19 -9.75 -20.95
CA TYR A 518 2.83 -9.75 -20.41
C TYR A 518 1.85 -10.42 -21.39
N ASP A 519 1.89 -9.99 -22.65
CA ASP A 519 1.02 -10.53 -23.70
C ASP A 519 1.49 -11.93 -24.14
N ALA A 520 2.80 -12.18 -24.17
CA ALA A 520 3.34 -13.51 -24.48
C ALA A 520 2.92 -14.58 -23.46
N ILE A 521 2.85 -14.24 -22.16
CA ILE A 521 2.36 -15.15 -21.12
C ILE A 521 0.87 -15.43 -21.30
N ARG A 522 0.05 -14.39 -21.52
CA ARG A 522 -1.39 -14.56 -21.79
C ARG A 522 -1.63 -15.44 -23.02
N ALA A 523 -0.94 -15.15 -24.12
CA ALA A 523 -1.03 -15.92 -25.36
C ALA A 523 -0.61 -17.39 -25.16
N LYS A 524 0.44 -17.65 -24.37
CA LYS A 524 0.89 -19.00 -24.06
C LYS A 524 -0.13 -19.75 -23.17
N ALA A 525 -0.74 -19.08 -22.20
CA ALA A 525 -1.83 -19.66 -21.42
C ALA A 525 -3.02 -20.03 -22.31
N ALA A 526 -3.42 -19.14 -23.22
CA ALA A 526 -4.49 -19.36 -24.19
C ALA A 526 -4.20 -20.52 -25.15
N ASP A 527 -2.96 -20.69 -25.61
CA ASP A 527 -2.53 -21.85 -26.42
C ASP A 527 -2.74 -23.15 -25.65
N TYR A 528 -2.25 -23.24 -24.41
CA TYR A 528 -2.44 -24.43 -23.59
C TYR A 528 -3.92 -24.72 -23.33
N ILE A 529 -4.74 -23.70 -23.03
CA ILE A 529 -6.19 -23.86 -22.84
C ILE A 529 -6.85 -24.40 -24.11
N THR A 530 -6.45 -23.88 -25.29
CA THR A 530 -6.99 -24.33 -26.57
C THR A 530 -6.63 -25.79 -26.86
N ARG A 531 -5.37 -26.18 -26.61
CA ARG A 531 -4.88 -27.56 -26.83
C ARG A 531 -5.44 -28.56 -25.84
N LEU A 532 -5.69 -28.14 -24.59
CA LEU A 532 -6.28 -28.97 -23.55
C LEU A 532 -7.80 -29.06 -23.70
N GLY A 533 -8.45 -27.97 -24.10
CA GLY A 533 -9.88 -27.76 -23.91
C GLY A 533 -10.16 -27.07 -22.57
N ALA A 534 -10.86 -25.94 -22.62
CA ALA A 534 -11.20 -25.14 -21.45
C ALA A 534 -12.09 -25.92 -20.46
N ALA A 535 -11.75 -25.87 -19.17
CA ALA A 535 -12.62 -26.38 -18.11
C ALA A 535 -13.98 -25.64 -18.10
N PRO A 536 -15.06 -26.33 -17.71
CA PRO A 536 -16.35 -25.67 -17.52
C PRO A 536 -16.28 -24.64 -16.39
N ALA A 537 -17.05 -23.56 -16.52
CA ALA A 537 -17.13 -22.54 -15.47
C ALA A 537 -17.61 -23.16 -14.14
N PRO A 538 -16.98 -22.81 -13.01
CA PRO A 538 -17.37 -23.34 -11.71
C PRO A 538 -18.78 -22.89 -11.33
N ARG A 539 -19.54 -23.76 -10.64
CA ARG A 539 -20.87 -23.42 -10.14
C ARG A 539 -20.77 -22.40 -9.00
N ILE A 540 -21.38 -21.23 -9.19
CA ILE A 540 -21.55 -20.22 -8.13
C ILE A 540 -22.62 -20.72 -7.16
N SER A 541 -22.26 -20.82 -5.89
CA SER A 541 -23.19 -21.21 -4.83
C SER A 541 -22.79 -20.58 -3.52
N ALA A 542 -23.79 -20.26 -2.70
CA ALA A 542 -23.57 -19.74 -1.36
C ALA A 542 -22.91 -20.82 -0.50
N LYS A 543 -21.73 -20.52 0.04
CA LYS A 543 -21.04 -21.41 0.98
C LYS A 543 -21.30 -20.95 2.42
N PRO A 544 -21.33 -21.86 3.40
CA PRO A 544 -21.26 -21.48 4.80
C PRO A 544 -20.02 -20.63 5.07
N ARG A 545 -20.10 -19.74 6.07
CA ARG A 545 -18.97 -18.91 6.50
C ARG A 545 -17.73 -19.76 6.77
N GLY A 546 -16.55 -19.17 6.54
CA GLY A 546 -15.29 -19.82 6.86
C GLY A 546 -15.17 -20.17 8.35
N LYS A 547 -14.37 -21.20 8.68
CA LYS A 547 -14.18 -21.69 10.06
C LYS A 547 -13.43 -20.71 10.99
N GLY A 548 -12.84 -19.66 10.42
CA GLY A 548 -12.03 -18.67 11.12
C GLY A 548 -10.68 -19.21 11.63
N VAL A 549 -9.90 -18.35 12.28
CA VAL A 549 -8.58 -18.69 12.83
C VAL A 549 -8.68 -19.64 14.04
N ARG A 550 -7.77 -20.61 14.08
CA ARG A 550 -7.71 -21.65 15.12
C ARG A 550 -7.20 -21.11 16.44
N ASP A 551 -7.77 -21.61 17.53
CA ASP A 551 -7.25 -21.42 18.89
C ASP A 551 -6.31 -22.53 19.30
N GLU A 552 -5.04 -22.41 18.89
CA GLU A 552 -4.05 -23.47 19.09
C GLU A 552 -3.68 -23.70 20.56
N ALA A 553 -3.71 -22.66 21.39
CA ALA A 553 -3.46 -22.79 22.81
C ALA A 553 -4.53 -23.62 23.53
N ARG A 554 -5.74 -23.74 22.98
CA ARG A 554 -6.90 -24.40 23.62
C ARG A 554 -6.58 -25.78 24.17
N ARG A 555 -5.79 -26.59 23.45
CA ARG A 555 -5.46 -27.97 23.85
C ARG A 555 -4.60 -28.06 25.12
N PHE A 556 -3.78 -27.04 25.37
CA PHE A 556 -2.78 -27.01 26.45
C PHE A 556 -3.00 -25.88 27.46
N ARG A 557 -4.00 -25.02 27.26
CA ARG A 557 -4.32 -23.90 28.13
C ARG A 557 -4.48 -24.33 29.59
N ASP A 558 -5.24 -25.39 29.83
CA ASP A 558 -5.56 -25.90 31.17
C ASP A 558 -4.59 -26.99 31.68
N LYS A 559 -3.47 -27.22 30.98
CA LYS A 559 -2.44 -28.21 31.39
C LYS A 559 -1.41 -27.58 32.33
N THR A 560 -0.69 -28.40 33.10
CA THR A 560 0.40 -27.92 33.95
C THR A 560 1.57 -27.39 33.10
N LEU A 561 2.41 -26.53 33.69
CA LEU A 561 3.61 -26.03 33.01
C LEU A 561 4.50 -27.17 32.51
N ASP A 562 4.76 -28.17 33.36
CA ASP A 562 5.59 -29.34 33.01
C ASP A 562 4.98 -30.17 31.86
N ALA A 563 3.65 -30.30 31.83
CA ALA A 563 2.97 -30.97 30.73
C ALA A 563 3.14 -30.21 29.41
N CYS A 564 3.09 -28.88 29.44
CA CYS A 564 3.39 -28.05 28.27
C CYS A 564 4.85 -28.18 27.83
N ILE A 565 5.81 -28.16 28.77
CA ILE A 565 7.24 -28.33 28.45
C ILE A 565 7.50 -29.70 27.82
N THR A 566 6.98 -30.77 28.43
CA THR A 566 7.11 -32.15 27.91
C THR A 566 6.53 -32.28 26.50
N ALA A 567 5.41 -31.60 26.22
CA ALA A 567 4.76 -31.63 24.93
C ALA A 567 5.58 -30.97 23.80
N LEU A 568 6.57 -30.12 24.10
CA LEU A 568 7.49 -29.56 23.08
C LEU A 568 8.38 -30.63 22.44
N SER A 569 8.56 -31.79 23.07
CA SER A 569 9.32 -32.92 22.52
C SER A 569 8.44 -33.99 21.86
N HIS A 570 7.11 -33.77 21.79
CA HIS A 570 6.18 -34.76 21.25
C HIS A 570 6.40 -35.04 19.76
N ARG A 571 6.17 -36.25 19.26
CA ARG A 571 6.41 -36.60 17.83
C ARG A 571 5.53 -35.80 16.84
N ASP A 572 4.35 -35.38 17.27
CA ASP A 572 3.39 -34.61 16.48
C ASP A 572 3.64 -33.10 16.64
N LEU A 573 3.92 -32.41 15.52
CA LEU A 573 4.13 -30.97 15.47
C LEU A 573 2.90 -30.16 15.93
N VAL A 574 1.69 -30.72 15.80
CA VAL A 574 0.44 -30.13 16.32
C VAL A 574 0.49 -29.98 17.83
N VAL A 575 1.03 -31.00 18.51
CA VAL A 575 1.17 -30.99 19.95
C VAL A 575 2.21 -29.95 20.39
N ARG A 576 3.36 -29.90 19.70
CA ARG A 576 4.43 -28.95 20.01
C ARG A 576 3.97 -27.51 19.89
N ARG A 577 3.34 -27.14 18.77
CA ARG A 577 2.86 -25.76 18.56
C ARG A 577 1.74 -25.37 19.52
N ALA A 578 0.83 -26.30 19.84
CA ALA A 578 -0.23 -26.04 20.82
C ALA A 578 0.36 -25.81 22.23
N ALA A 579 1.40 -26.55 22.60
CA ALA A 579 2.15 -26.32 23.82
C ALA A 579 2.88 -24.97 23.82
N ALA A 580 3.58 -24.62 22.74
CA ALA A 580 4.23 -23.32 22.59
C ALA A 580 3.24 -22.15 22.69
N ALA A 581 2.07 -22.25 22.03
CA ALA A 581 1.00 -21.26 22.12
C ALA A 581 0.44 -21.12 23.55
N ALA A 582 0.27 -22.24 24.28
CA ALA A 582 -0.14 -22.20 25.67
C ALA A 582 0.93 -21.63 26.61
N LEU A 583 2.22 -21.83 26.30
CA LEU A 583 3.34 -21.22 27.02
C LEU A 583 3.41 -19.71 26.77
N GLN A 584 3.10 -19.24 25.56
CA GLN A 584 2.96 -17.82 25.27
C GLN A 584 1.90 -17.14 26.16
N GLU A 585 0.72 -17.76 26.33
CA GLU A 585 -0.35 -17.22 27.18
C GLU A 585 0.04 -17.12 28.67
N ARG A 586 1.04 -17.89 29.13
CA ARG A 586 1.56 -17.86 30.50
C ARG A 586 2.56 -16.73 30.73
N GLY A 587 3.14 -16.17 29.66
CA GLY A 587 4.13 -15.10 29.75
C GLY A 587 5.33 -15.47 30.63
N VAL A 588 5.68 -14.60 31.58
CA VAL A 588 6.83 -14.75 32.49
C VAL A 588 6.80 -16.08 33.25
N ALA A 589 5.62 -16.61 33.59
CA ALA A 589 5.50 -17.88 34.30
C ALA A 589 6.01 -19.10 33.50
N ALA A 590 6.21 -18.95 32.18
CA ALA A 590 6.79 -19.99 31.32
C ALA A 590 8.33 -19.97 31.26
N ALA A 591 9.02 -19.16 32.08
CA ALA A 591 10.49 -19.08 32.09
C ALA A 591 11.22 -20.45 32.12
N PRO A 592 10.77 -21.47 32.88
CA PRO A 592 11.39 -22.81 32.84
C PRO A 592 11.39 -23.48 31.46
N ALA A 593 10.52 -23.07 30.54
CA ALA A 593 10.43 -23.61 29.18
C ALA A 593 11.45 -23.02 28.20
N THR A 594 12.27 -22.04 28.60
CA THR A 594 13.13 -21.26 27.69
C THR A 594 13.97 -22.12 26.75
N LEU A 595 14.73 -23.09 27.28
CA LEU A 595 15.61 -23.92 26.44
C LEU A 595 14.81 -24.89 25.56
N ALA A 596 13.70 -25.43 26.07
CA ALA A 596 12.82 -26.31 25.31
C ALA A 596 12.17 -25.57 24.13
N LEU A 597 11.81 -24.29 24.32
CA LEU A 597 11.30 -23.41 23.27
C LEU A 597 12.40 -23.01 22.27
N ALA A 598 13.61 -22.69 22.75
CA ALA A 598 14.75 -22.38 21.90
C ALA A 598 15.11 -23.55 20.95
N ALA A 599 14.96 -24.79 21.41
CA ALA A 599 15.15 -26.00 20.63
C ALA A 599 14.07 -26.24 19.55
N GLN A 600 13.01 -25.41 19.48
CA GLN A 600 12.00 -25.49 18.41
C GLN A 600 12.25 -24.48 17.28
N LEU A 601 13.25 -23.60 17.40
CA LEU A 601 13.44 -22.47 16.48
C LEU A 601 13.91 -22.89 15.09
N ASP A 602 14.46 -24.09 14.92
CA ASP A 602 14.82 -24.65 13.63
C ASP A 602 13.61 -25.23 12.88
N ILE A 603 12.56 -25.66 13.58
CA ILE A 603 11.35 -26.29 13.02
C ILE A 603 10.38 -25.21 12.47
N PRO A 604 10.18 -25.09 11.14
CA PRO A 604 9.36 -24.01 10.55
C PRO A 604 7.95 -23.91 11.14
N ASP A 605 7.28 -25.05 11.35
CA ASP A 605 5.90 -25.13 11.87
C ASP A 605 5.74 -24.69 13.34
N VAL A 606 6.82 -24.70 14.13
CA VAL A 606 6.79 -24.42 15.59
C VAL A 606 7.55 -23.14 15.93
N ARG A 607 8.45 -22.68 15.05
CA ARG A 607 9.32 -21.52 15.24
C ARG A 607 8.56 -20.26 15.65
N ILE A 608 7.52 -19.85 14.90
CA ILE A 608 6.79 -18.61 15.19
C ILE A 608 6.06 -18.68 16.55
N PRO A 609 5.28 -19.75 16.87
CA PRO A 609 4.77 -19.95 18.23
C PRO A 609 5.83 -19.92 19.32
N ALA A 610 6.99 -20.55 19.10
CA ALA A 610 8.08 -20.57 20.07
C ALA A 610 8.71 -19.18 20.28
N LEU A 611 8.93 -18.41 19.21
CA LEU A 611 9.41 -17.02 19.30
C LEU A 611 8.45 -16.13 20.09
N ARG A 612 7.13 -16.23 19.81
CA ARG A 612 6.11 -15.50 20.56
C ARG A 612 6.11 -15.88 22.04
N ALA A 613 6.33 -17.16 22.37
CA ALA A 613 6.44 -17.61 23.76
C ALA A 613 7.70 -17.06 24.45
N LEU A 614 8.85 -17.10 23.78
CA LEU A 614 10.11 -16.51 24.27
C LEU A 614 9.99 -15.00 24.50
N GLU A 615 9.33 -14.29 23.57
CA GLU A 615 9.02 -12.88 23.72
C GLU A 615 8.11 -12.62 24.94
N ALA A 616 7.07 -13.44 25.13
CA ALA A 616 6.14 -13.31 26.26
C ALA A 616 6.79 -13.61 27.63
N ILE A 617 7.80 -14.50 27.66
CA ILE A 617 8.64 -14.75 28.85
C ILE A 617 9.51 -13.52 29.16
N GLY A 618 10.04 -12.84 28.13
CA GLY A 618 10.82 -11.63 28.27
C GLY A 618 12.25 -11.87 28.79
N PRO A 619 12.79 -11.04 29.69
CA PRO A 619 14.19 -11.12 30.11
C PRO A 619 14.63 -12.45 30.74
N ALA A 620 13.71 -13.26 31.27
CA ALA A 620 14.06 -14.59 31.78
C ALA A 620 14.47 -15.58 30.66
N ALA A 621 14.17 -15.27 29.38
CA ALA A 621 14.46 -16.11 28.23
C ALA A 621 15.86 -15.86 27.60
N VAL A 622 16.76 -15.12 28.25
CA VAL A 622 18.09 -14.75 27.69
C VAL A 622 18.94 -15.93 27.22
N ALA A 623 18.75 -17.13 27.79
CA ALA A 623 19.44 -18.33 27.35
C ALA A 623 19.11 -18.74 25.90
N ALA A 624 18.03 -18.21 25.31
CA ALA A 624 17.64 -18.46 23.92
C ALA A 624 18.29 -17.51 22.90
N ILE A 625 19.02 -16.48 23.34
CA ILE A 625 19.61 -15.46 22.44
C ILE A 625 20.42 -16.07 21.28
N PRO A 626 21.34 -17.04 21.51
CA PRO A 626 22.14 -17.60 20.42
C PRO A 626 21.28 -18.24 19.33
N GLN A 627 20.29 -19.04 19.70
CA GLN A 627 19.40 -19.74 18.77
C GLN A 627 18.46 -18.76 18.05
N ILE A 628 17.99 -17.70 18.72
CA ILE A 628 17.21 -16.66 18.05
C ILE A 628 18.09 -15.91 17.03
N GLY A 629 19.35 -15.60 17.38
CA GLY A 629 20.29 -14.94 16.47
C GLY A 629 20.57 -15.70 15.18
N MET A 630 20.55 -17.04 15.21
CA MET A 630 20.72 -17.87 14.01
C MET A 630 19.62 -17.62 12.96
N LEU A 631 18.43 -17.17 13.37
CA LEU A 631 17.32 -16.91 12.45
C LEU A 631 17.57 -15.72 11.51
N TYR A 632 18.58 -14.89 11.78
CA TYR A 632 19.00 -13.85 10.84
C TYR A 632 19.62 -14.39 9.55
N GLN A 633 19.97 -15.67 9.49
CA GLN A 633 20.38 -16.35 8.26
C GLN A 633 19.19 -16.71 7.34
N SER A 634 17.95 -16.55 7.81
CA SER A 634 16.76 -16.80 6.99
C SER A 634 16.66 -15.80 5.84
N HIS A 635 16.40 -16.28 4.62
CA HIS A 635 16.06 -15.42 3.47
C HIS A 635 14.70 -14.73 3.64
N ASP A 636 13.80 -15.30 4.45
CA ASP A 636 12.47 -14.77 4.70
C ASP A 636 12.47 -13.66 5.77
N SER A 637 12.03 -12.46 5.39
CA SER A 637 12.01 -11.31 6.30
C SER A 637 11.00 -11.42 7.44
N PHE A 638 9.94 -12.21 7.31
CA PHE A 638 8.98 -12.43 8.40
C PHE A 638 9.62 -13.23 9.55
N VAL A 639 10.49 -14.19 9.21
CA VAL A 639 11.27 -14.95 10.21
C VAL A 639 12.28 -14.03 10.92
N ARG A 640 13.01 -13.20 10.17
CA ARG A 640 13.97 -12.25 10.75
C ARG A 640 13.26 -11.21 11.63
N LEU A 641 12.08 -10.74 11.21
CA LEU A 641 11.23 -9.84 12.00
C LEU A 641 10.81 -10.47 13.33
N ALA A 642 10.33 -11.71 13.31
CA ALA A 642 9.94 -12.44 14.51
C ALA A 642 11.11 -12.62 15.49
N ALA A 643 12.31 -12.92 14.97
CA ALA A 643 13.54 -13.01 15.76
C ALA A 643 13.88 -11.67 16.44
N THR A 644 13.83 -10.56 15.70
CA THR A 644 14.09 -9.22 16.25
C THR A 644 13.05 -8.81 17.29
N MET A 645 11.77 -9.15 17.09
CA MET A 645 10.71 -8.90 18.08
C MET A 645 10.97 -9.63 19.39
N ALA A 646 11.33 -10.92 19.33
CA ALA A 646 11.69 -11.69 20.51
C ALA A 646 12.92 -11.09 21.22
N LEU A 647 14.03 -10.87 20.49
CA LEU A 647 15.27 -10.30 21.05
C LEU A 647 15.06 -8.92 21.71
N ARG A 648 14.21 -8.07 21.13
CA ARG A 648 13.84 -6.79 21.75
C ARG A 648 13.33 -6.98 23.17
N ARG A 649 12.47 -7.98 23.38
CA ARG A 649 11.81 -8.20 24.68
C ARG A 649 12.69 -8.89 25.72
N LEU A 650 13.79 -9.49 25.30
CA LEU A 650 14.80 -10.09 26.19
C LEU A 650 15.72 -9.02 26.83
N GLY A 651 15.67 -7.78 26.35
CA GLY A 651 16.35 -6.64 26.98
C GLY A 651 17.85 -6.53 26.65
N PRO A 652 18.63 -5.82 27.48
CA PRO A 652 20.03 -5.43 27.16
C PRO A 652 20.97 -6.59 26.82
N ALA A 653 20.73 -7.80 27.31
CA ALA A 653 21.53 -8.97 26.97
C ALA A 653 21.51 -9.29 25.46
N ALA A 654 20.46 -8.87 24.74
CA ALA A 654 20.33 -9.06 23.29
C ALA A 654 20.99 -7.95 22.45
N ALA A 655 21.57 -6.90 23.07
CA ALA A 655 22.09 -5.73 22.36
C ALA A 655 23.10 -6.10 21.26
N ALA A 656 24.03 -7.01 21.55
CA ALA A 656 25.04 -7.46 20.59
C ALA A 656 24.41 -8.15 19.37
N THR A 657 23.43 -9.03 19.60
CA THR A 657 22.74 -9.78 18.54
C THR A 657 21.83 -8.88 17.68
N LEU A 658 21.27 -7.82 18.26
CA LEU A 658 20.42 -6.84 17.57
C LEU A 658 21.19 -5.90 16.64
N GLN A 659 22.52 -5.93 16.61
CA GLN A 659 23.29 -5.12 15.65
C GLN A 659 23.16 -5.61 14.22
N THR A 660 23.09 -6.93 14.00
CA THR A 660 22.94 -7.54 12.68
C THR A 660 21.71 -7.03 11.92
N PRO A 661 20.49 -7.06 12.49
CA PRO A 661 19.28 -6.60 11.79
C PRO A 661 19.20 -5.08 11.55
N LEU A 662 20.10 -4.25 12.09
CA LEU A 662 20.11 -2.80 11.79
C LEU A 662 20.31 -2.50 10.29
N LEU A 663 21.02 -3.39 9.59
CA LEU A 663 21.32 -3.27 8.16
C LEU A 663 20.40 -4.16 7.30
N ASP A 664 19.30 -4.66 7.85
CA ASP A 664 18.38 -5.51 7.10
C ASP A 664 17.76 -4.75 5.92
N ALA A 665 17.67 -5.40 4.76
CA ALA A 665 17.01 -4.82 3.58
C ALA A 665 15.51 -4.59 3.79
N ASN A 666 14.89 -5.34 4.72
CA ASN A 666 13.51 -5.11 5.12
C ASN A 666 13.45 -4.00 6.18
N LYS A 667 12.78 -2.89 5.83
CA LYS A 667 12.69 -1.69 6.66
C LYS A 667 12.05 -1.95 8.04
N ASP A 668 11.08 -2.86 8.15
CA ASP A 668 10.44 -3.19 9.42
C ASP A 668 11.41 -3.93 10.36
N VAL A 669 12.29 -4.79 9.83
CA VAL A 669 13.31 -5.49 10.62
C VAL A 669 14.34 -4.51 11.17
N ALA A 670 14.86 -3.62 10.30
CA ALA A 670 15.82 -2.59 10.69
C ALA A 670 15.23 -1.58 11.69
N LEU A 671 13.99 -1.16 11.48
CA LEU A 671 13.27 -0.27 12.39
C LEU A 671 13.16 -0.89 13.78
N ILE A 672 12.66 -2.13 13.89
CA ILE A 672 12.47 -2.78 15.20
C ILE A 672 13.80 -3.02 15.91
N ALA A 673 14.87 -3.36 15.18
CA ALA A 673 16.21 -3.46 15.75
C ALA A 673 16.68 -2.12 16.34
N GLY A 674 16.47 -1.02 15.62
CA GLY A 674 16.77 0.32 16.12
C GLY A 674 15.92 0.70 17.33
N MET A 675 14.63 0.40 17.33
CA MET A 675 13.77 0.64 18.50
C MET A 675 14.25 -0.15 19.72
N ALA A 676 14.62 -1.41 19.53
CA ALA A 676 15.14 -2.27 20.58
C ALA A 676 16.43 -1.72 21.19
N LEU A 677 17.40 -1.35 20.36
CA LEU A 677 18.67 -0.79 20.81
C LEU A 677 18.49 0.57 21.48
N ARG A 678 17.55 1.40 21.00
CA ARG A 678 17.19 2.67 21.67
C ARG A 678 16.64 2.42 23.07
N GLU A 679 15.71 1.47 23.23
CA GLU A 679 15.11 1.12 24.53
C GLU A 679 16.15 0.62 25.54
N GLN A 680 17.25 0.03 25.06
CA GLN A 680 18.37 -0.44 25.88
C GLN A 680 19.36 0.68 26.27
N GLY A 681 19.25 1.85 25.65
CA GLY A 681 20.00 3.05 26.02
C GLY A 681 21.52 2.90 25.92
N PRO A 682 22.30 3.31 26.95
CA PRO A 682 23.76 3.23 26.94
C PRO A 682 24.35 1.82 26.70
N ALA A 683 23.62 0.75 27.03
CA ALA A 683 24.06 -0.62 26.78
C ALA A 683 24.27 -0.93 25.28
N SER A 684 23.65 -0.15 24.39
CA SER A 684 23.76 -0.28 22.94
C SER A 684 24.98 0.43 22.34
N ALA A 685 25.88 1.00 23.15
CA ALA A 685 27.06 1.73 22.67
C ALA A 685 27.96 0.88 21.74
N SER A 686 27.96 -0.45 21.91
CA SER A 686 28.68 -1.36 21.01
C SER A 686 28.20 -1.32 19.54
N ALA A 687 27.00 -0.79 19.27
CA ALA A 687 26.45 -0.63 17.92
C ALA A 687 26.95 0.63 17.19
N LEU A 688 27.66 1.54 17.87
CA LEU A 688 28.09 2.83 17.30
C LEU A 688 28.82 2.73 15.96
N PRO A 689 29.74 1.78 15.70
CA PRO A 689 30.38 1.65 14.40
C PRO A 689 29.37 1.42 13.26
N THR A 690 28.37 0.56 13.49
CA THR A 690 27.29 0.28 12.53
C THR A 690 26.40 1.50 12.34
N LEU A 691 26.01 2.18 13.42
CA LEU A 691 25.17 3.38 13.37
C LEU A 691 25.86 4.53 12.62
N ILE A 692 27.16 4.74 12.84
CA ILE A 692 27.96 5.75 12.13
C ILE A 692 28.01 5.46 10.63
N LYS A 693 28.13 4.17 10.23
CA LYS A 693 28.05 3.77 8.82
C LYS A 693 26.66 4.01 8.23
N MET A 694 25.60 3.75 8.98
CA MET A 694 24.21 3.96 8.53
C MET A 694 23.89 5.42 8.22
N LEU A 695 24.63 6.39 8.78
CA LEU A 695 24.48 7.82 8.47
C LEU A 695 24.90 8.18 7.03
N ASP A 696 25.63 7.30 6.33
CA ASP A 696 25.92 7.42 4.89
C ASP A 696 24.78 6.91 3.99
N GLY A 697 23.82 6.19 4.58
CA GLY A 697 22.75 5.53 3.84
C GLY A 697 21.62 6.46 3.40
N PRO A 698 20.55 5.89 2.80
CA PRO A 698 19.32 6.62 2.50
C PRO A 698 18.66 7.13 3.79
N ARG A 699 17.72 8.07 3.64
CA ARG A 699 17.06 8.75 4.77
C ARG A 699 16.58 7.79 5.85
N GLU A 700 15.92 6.70 5.49
CA GLU A 700 15.35 5.74 6.45
C GLU A 700 16.43 5.06 7.30
N SER A 701 17.59 4.77 6.71
CA SER A 701 18.76 4.25 7.44
C SER A 701 19.29 5.29 8.44
N LYS A 702 19.35 6.57 8.03
CA LYS A 702 19.77 7.66 8.92
C LYS A 702 18.81 7.86 10.08
N ASP A 703 17.50 7.86 9.80
CA ASP A 703 16.45 8.07 10.81
C ASP A 703 16.52 6.97 11.90
N VAL A 704 16.72 5.71 11.51
CA VAL A 704 16.97 4.60 12.46
C VAL A 704 18.25 4.83 13.24
N ALA A 705 19.36 5.17 12.58
CA ALA A 705 20.65 5.36 13.24
C ALA A 705 20.63 6.47 14.29
N LEU A 706 20.07 7.63 13.94
CA LEU A 706 19.93 8.80 14.82
C LEU A 706 19.01 8.51 16.01
N THR A 707 17.97 7.71 15.80
CA THR A 707 17.06 7.26 16.86
C THR A 707 17.79 6.41 17.90
N VAL A 708 18.71 5.53 17.49
CA VAL A 708 19.53 4.73 18.41
C VAL A 708 20.62 5.58 19.08
N ILE A 709 21.33 6.42 18.31
CA ILE A 709 22.35 7.35 18.82
C ILE A 709 21.78 8.22 19.93
N ARG A 710 20.56 8.77 19.73
CA ARG A 710 19.82 9.51 20.75
C ARG A 710 19.59 8.67 22.02
N GLY A 711 19.23 7.39 21.89
CA GLY A 711 19.03 6.50 23.03
C GLY A 711 20.31 6.18 23.79
N ILE A 712 21.44 6.05 23.09
CA ILE A 712 22.76 5.82 23.70
C ILE A 712 23.20 7.05 24.52
N GLY A 713 22.86 8.26 24.08
CA GLY A 713 23.14 9.50 24.81
C GLY A 713 24.63 9.88 24.79
N PRO A 714 25.23 10.33 25.92
CA PRO A 714 26.60 10.84 25.96
C PRO A 714 27.67 9.86 25.43
N ALA A 715 27.45 8.55 25.58
CA ALA A 715 28.36 7.53 25.07
C ALA A 715 28.47 7.52 23.53
N ALA A 716 27.57 8.19 22.81
CA ALA A 716 27.59 8.31 21.35
C ALA A 716 28.43 9.50 20.83
N ALA A 717 29.28 10.11 21.66
CA ALA A 717 30.14 11.24 21.29
C ALA A 717 30.93 11.02 19.99
N THR A 718 31.36 9.79 19.71
CA THR A 718 32.11 9.43 18.48
C THR A 718 31.30 9.59 17.19
N ALA A 719 29.96 9.68 17.27
CA ALA A 719 29.10 9.88 16.11
C ALA A 719 28.99 11.36 15.67
N VAL A 720 29.31 12.32 16.54
CA VAL A 720 29.12 13.76 16.30
C VAL A 720 29.76 14.24 14.98
N PRO A 721 31.03 13.93 14.67
CA PRO A 721 31.65 14.40 13.43
C PRO A 721 30.91 13.92 12.18
N LYS A 722 30.42 12.68 12.21
CA LYS A 722 29.64 12.09 11.11
C LYS A 722 28.26 12.71 11.00
N MET A 723 27.60 12.97 12.13
CA MET A 723 26.30 13.64 12.15
C MET A 723 26.40 15.06 11.57
N ILE A 724 27.43 15.83 11.93
CA ILE A 724 27.70 17.16 11.35
C ILE A 724 27.93 17.05 9.84
N LYS A 725 28.76 16.10 9.39
CA LYS A 725 29.04 15.89 7.96
C LYS A 725 27.80 15.50 7.14
N THR A 726 26.86 14.77 7.75
CA THR A 726 25.67 14.23 7.07
C THR A 726 24.41 15.05 7.32
N TRP A 727 24.55 16.19 8.00
CA TRP A 727 23.47 17.12 8.29
C TRP A 727 22.74 17.53 7.01
N PRO A 728 21.39 17.50 6.98
CA PRO A 728 20.63 17.71 5.76
C PRO A 728 20.50 19.19 5.39
N ASP A 729 20.46 19.49 4.09
CA ASP A 729 20.23 20.86 3.59
C ASP A 729 18.75 21.27 3.56
N TYR A 730 17.83 20.29 3.60
CA TYR A 730 16.38 20.48 3.49
C TYR A 730 15.66 20.59 4.85
N PHE A 731 14.63 21.44 4.91
CA PHE A 731 14.16 22.04 6.17
C PHE A 731 13.25 21.17 7.06
N LEU A 732 12.50 20.22 6.52
CA LEU A 732 11.32 19.72 7.25
C LEU A 732 11.49 18.37 7.96
N HIS A 733 12.26 17.43 7.41
CA HIS A 733 12.21 16.04 7.88
C HIS A 733 13.48 15.58 8.58
N GLY A 734 14.66 15.91 8.04
CA GLY A 734 15.91 15.39 8.60
C GLY A 734 16.26 15.99 9.97
N TYR A 735 15.96 17.27 10.21
CA TYR A 735 16.32 17.93 11.47
C TYR A 735 15.65 17.35 12.71
N SER A 736 14.46 16.76 12.54
CA SER A 736 13.68 16.15 13.64
C SER A 736 14.39 14.99 14.35
N TYR A 737 15.41 14.39 13.72
CA TYR A 737 16.20 13.30 14.32
C TYR A 737 17.61 13.73 14.74
N TYR A 738 18.26 14.61 13.98
CA TYR A 738 19.62 15.08 14.30
C TYR A 738 19.66 15.95 15.57
N ILE A 739 18.74 16.92 15.69
CA ILE A 739 18.76 17.87 16.81
C ILE A 739 18.54 17.15 18.16
N PRO A 740 17.53 16.27 18.31
CA PRO A 740 17.39 15.49 19.55
C PRO A 740 18.59 14.58 19.84
N ALA A 741 19.25 14.05 18.82
CA ALA A 741 20.44 13.22 19.00
C ALA A 741 21.63 14.05 19.51
N PHE A 742 21.88 15.26 18.98
CA PHE A 742 22.90 16.16 19.53
C PHE A 742 22.60 16.57 20.97
N ALA A 743 21.34 16.91 21.28
CA ALA A 743 20.94 17.23 22.64
C ALA A 743 21.17 16.06 23.60
N ALA A 744 20.87 14.82 23.19
CA ALA A 744 21.08 13.64 24.03
C ALA A 744 22.56 13.29 24.24
N ILE A 745 23.43 13.56 23.27
CA ILE A 745 24.89 13.43 23.43
C ILE A 745 25.41 14.50 24.40
N GLY A 746 24.91 15.73 24.27
CA GLY A 746 25.21 16.84 25.17
C GLY A 746 26.65 17.34 25.07
N ARG A 747 27.01 18.18 26.04
CA ARG A 747 28.30 18.86 26.11
C ARG A 747 29.41 17.98 26.75
N PRO A 748 30.69 18.20 26.38
CA PRO A 748 31.16 19.11 25.33
C PRO A 748 31.09 18.52 23.91
N ALA A 749 30.80 17.22 23.79
CA ALA A 749 30.97 16.49 22.53
C ALA A 749 30.13 17.03 21.37
N ALA A 750 28.88 17.46 21.61
CA ALA A 750 27.98 17.96 20.57
C ALA A 750 27.96 19.50 20.43
N GLU A 751 28.77 20.24 21.20
CA GLU A 751 28.90 21.70 21.07
C GLU A 751 29.22 22.18 19.63
N PRO A 752 30.04 21.48 18.82
CA PRO A 752 30.30 21.88 17.44
C PRO A 752 29.06 21.92 16.53
N ALA A 753 27.92 21.36 16.94
CA ALA A 753 26.66 21.44 16.20
C ALA A 753 25.88 22.76 16.43
N VAL A 754 26.25 23.57 17.42
CA VAL A 754 25.54 24.82 17.78
C VAL A 754 25.31 25.75 16.57
N PRO A 755 26.33 26.08 15.74
CA PRO A 755 26.12 26.96 14.58
C PRO A 755 25.12 26.41 13.56
N LEU A 756 25.05 25.09 13.41
CA LEU A 756 24.09 24.43 12.50
C LEU A 756 22.66 24.57 13.00
N ILE A 757 22.45 24.39 14.30
CA ILE A 757 21.14 24.50 14.94
C ILE A 757 20.68 25.96 14.96
N GLU A 758 21.56 26.92 15.25
CA GLU A 758 21.25 28.36 15.19
C GLU A 758 20.82 28.80 13.78
N LYS A 759 21.42 28.22 12.72
CA LYS A 759 21.04 28.52 11.33
C LYS A 759 19.58 28.15 11.05
N ILE A 760 19.01 27.14 11.70
CA ILE A 760 17.59 26.76 11.54
C ILE A 760 16.68 27.87 12.05
N LEU A 761 17.00 28.45 13.21
CA LEU A 761 16.21 29.52 13.83
C LEU A 761 16.22 30.83 13.04
N ARG A 762 17.16 31.01 12.10
CA ARG A 762 17.29 32.21 11.26
C ARG A 762 16.62 32.07 9.89
N ARG A 763 16.06 30.90 9.55
CA ARG A 763 15.38 30.71 8.26
C ARG A 763 14.00 31.36 8.32
N GLU A 764 13.71 32.22 7.35
CA GLU A 764 12.36 32.71 7.11
C GLU A 764 11.47 31.54 6.69
N VAL A 765 10.32 31.41 7.34
CA VAL A 765 9.32 30.39 7.05
C VAL A 765 8.18 31.09 6.34
N ASP A 766 7.81 30.60 5.15
CA ASP A 766 6.63 31.09 4.44
C ASP A 766 5.37 30.85 5.30
N PRO A 767 4.66 31.90 5.75
CA PRO A 767 3.43 31.76 6.54
C PRO A 767 2.33 31.00 5.78
N ALA A 768 2.35 31.01 4.44
CA ALA A 768 1.39 30.27 3.61
C ALA A 768 1.63 28.76 3.58
N SER A 769 2.77 28.28 4.11
CA SER A 769 3.10 26.86 4.12
C SER A 769 2.23 26.03 5.07
N GLY A 770 1.55 26.64 6.05
CA GLY A 770 0.53 25.96 6.87
C GLY A 770 1.02 24.74 7.67
N VAL A 771 2.33 24.58 7.88
CA VAL A 771 2.90 23.35 8.42
C VAL A 771 3.13 23.44 9.94
N TYR A 772 2.28 22.77 10.72
CA TYR A 772 2.43 22.51 12.17
C TYR A 772 3.85 22.00 12.58
N ILE A 773 4.54 21.32 11.67
CA ILE A 773 5.88 20.70 11.84
C ILE A 773 6.98 21.73 12.13
N VAL A 774 6.83 22.99 11.70
CA VAL A 774 7.90 24.01 11.83
C VAL A 774 8.06 24.53 13.26
N HIS A 775 6.96 24.67 14.00
CA HIS A 775 7.00 25.17 15.37
C HIS A 775 7.56 24.13 16.35
N ASP A 776 7.20 22.85 16.17
CA ASP A 776 7.80 21.74 16.94
C ASP A 776 9.32 21.67 16.72
N LEU A 777 9.77 21.90 15.49
CA LEU A 777 11.19 21.94 15.15
C LEU A 777 11.93 23.07 15.87
N PHE A 778 11.35 24.27 15.96
CA PHE A 778 11.95 25.38 16.70
C PHE A 778 12.02 25.12 18.21
N ALA A 779 10.98 24.50 18.79
CA ALA A 779 11.02 24.08 20.18
C ALA A 779 12.17 23.08 20.43
N VAL A 780 12.29 22.07 19.57
CA VAL A 780 13.38 21.08 19.65
C VAL A 780 14.76 21.72 19.47
N ALA A 781 14.90 22.71 18.59
CA ALA A 781 16.13 23.47 18.37
C ALA A 781 16.53 24.31 19.60
N HIS A 782 15.62 25.09 20.17
CA HIS A 782 15.88 25.87 21.38
C HIS A 782 16.24 24.97 22.58
N HIS A 783 15.54 23.85 22.74
CA HIS A 783 15.90 22.86 23.75
C HIS A 783 17.34 22.36 23.56
N ALA A 784 17.71 21.95 22.35
CA ALA A 784 19.07 21.48 22.09
C ALA A 784 20.12 22.58 22.32
N LEU A 785 19.87 23.81 21.89
CA LEU A 785 20.78 24.93 22.14
C LEU A 785 20.93 25.22 23.63
N PHE A 786 19.86 25.13 24.43
CA PHE A 786 19.96 25.24 25.88
C PHE A 786 20.86 24.14 26.46
N VAL A 787 20.66 22.88 26.06
CA VAL A 787 21.47 21.75 26.53
C VAL A 787 22.95 21.91 26.16
N LEU A 788 23.24 22.44 24.96
CA LEU A 788 24.60 22.58 24.44
C LEU A 788 25.32 23.86 24.90
N THR A 789 24.59 24.94 25.21
CA THR A 789 25.19 26.26 25.53
C THR A 789 24.95 26.70 26.97
N GLY A 790 23.93 26.17 27.65
CA GLY A 790 23.47 26.63 28.96
C GLY A 790 22.80 28.01 28.97
N LYS A 791 22.58 28.63 27.81
CA LYS A 791 22.02 29.99 27.73
C LYS A 791 20.52 29.99 28.00
N GLU A 792 20.11 30.75 29.02
CA GLU A 792 18.72 30.87 29.45
C GLU A 792 17.79 31.50 28.39
N GLU A 793 18.31 32.25 27.42
CA GLU A 793 17.53 32.85 26.34
C GLU A 793 16.71 31.80 25.57
N HIS A 794 17.23 30.58 25.43
CA HIS A 794 16.53 29.49 24.77
C HIS A 794 15.39 28.91 25.62
N LEU A 795 15.50 28.94 26.95
CA LEU A 795 14.39 28.59 27.83
C LEU A 795 13.26 29.61 27.76
N ARG A 796 13.62 30.92 27.66
CA ARG A 796 12.63 31.99 27.46
C ARG A 796 11.93 31.85 26.10
N ALA A 797 12.67 31.49 25.06
CA ALA A 797 12.10 31.21 23.74
C ALA A 797 11.15 29.99 23.76
N LEU A 798 11.49 28.92 24.48
CA LEU A 798 10.59 27.78 24.70
C LEU A 798 9.30 28.21 25.42
N LEU A 799 9.41 29.05 26.45
CA LEU A 799 8.25 29.57 27.17
C LEU A 799 7.36 30.44 26.26
N GLN A 800 7.96 31.23 25.37
CA GLN A 800 7.21 31.98 24.37
C GLN A 800 6.51 31.06 23.35
N LEU A 801 7.17 30.00 22.88
CA LEU A 801 6.54 29.03 21.98
C LEU A 801 5.37 28.28 22.65
N ALA A 802 5.43 28.08 23.97
CA ALA A 802 4.36 27.44 24.72
C ALA A 802 3.02 28.24 24.70
N THR A 803 3.06 29.55 24.45
CA THR A 803 1.86 30.41 24.37
C THR A 803 1.13 30.31 23.03
N ASP A 804 1.78 29.81 21.98
CA ASP A 804 1.20 29.69 20.64
C ASP A 804 0.02 28.70 20.62
N HIS A 805 -1.20 29.21 20.43
CA HIS A 805 -2.45 28.43 20.48
C HIS A 805 -2.51 27.22 19.54
N VAL A 806 -1.67 27.20 18.50
CA VAL A 806 -1.63 26.11 17.53
C VAL A 806 -0.57 25.06 17.92
N ASN A 807 0.59 25.46 18.46
CA ASN A 807 1.77 24.57 18.52
C ASN A 807 2.54 24.51 19.88
N GLY A 808 2.02 25.09 20.96
CA GLY A 808 2.77 25.20 22.24
C GLY A 808 2.98 23.91 23.07
N GLY A 809 2.40 22.77 22.67
CA GLY A 809 2.42 21.54 23.48
C GLY A 809 3.81 20.93 23.66
N THR A 810 4.62 20.88 22.59
CA THR A 810 5.98 20.29 22.61
C THR A 810 6.93 21.11 23.47
N ALA A 811 6.84 22.44 23.43
CA ALA A 811 7.68 23.32 24.23
C ALA A 811 7.46 23.12 25.74
N LEU A 812 6.21 22.94 26.17
CA LEU A 812 5.88 22.64 27.57
C LEU A 812 6.48 21.31 28.05
N VAL A 813 6.42 20.26 27.21
CA VAL A 813 7.05 18.96 27.53
C VAL A 813 8.57 19.10 27.65
N LEU A 814 9.20 19.84 26.74
CA LEU A 814 10.65 20.05 26.76
C LEU A 814 11.11 20.87 27.97
N LEU A 815 10.37 21.91 28.35
CA LEU A 815 10.60 22.70 29.57
C LEU A 815 10.47 21.83 30.82
N ARG A 816 9.41 21.01 30.91
CA ARG A 816 9.19 20.06 32.00
C ARG A 816 10.39 19.14 32.19
N ASN A 817 10.91 18.59 31.09
CA ASN A 817 12.03 17.65 31.12
C ASN A 817 13.37 18.27 31.54
N GLN A 818 13.49 19.60 31.59
CA GLN A 818 14.71 20.26 32.10
C GLN A 818 14.79 20.22 33.63
N GLY A 819 13.68 19.93 34.32
CA GLY A 819 13.67 19.91 35.77
C GLY A 819 14.11 21.25 36.36
N ARG A 820 14.96 21.18 37.40
CA ARG A 820 15.52 22.36 38.06
C ARG A 820 16.42 23.23 37.17
N ALA A 821 16.93 22.70 36.05
CA ALA A 821 17.73 23.50 35.12
C ALA A 821 16.93 24.63 34.46
N ALA A 822 15.59 24.54 34.47
CA ALA A 822 14.70 25.58 33.98
C ALA A 822 14.15 26.52 35.08
N ALA A 823 14.68 26.46 36.30
CA ALA A 823 14.24 27.33 37.40
C ALA A 823 14.34 28.84 37.07
N ALA A 824 15.31 29.22 36.24
CA ALA A 824 15.56 30.61 35.85
C ALA A 824 14.39 31.29 35.11
N VAL A 825 13.48 30.52 34.48
CA VAL A 825 12.31 31.06 33.76
C VAL A 825 10.98 30.87 34.50
N VAL A 826 11.01 30.35 35.73
CA VAL A 826 9.83 30.20 36.60
C VAL A 826 9.13 31.54 36.88
N PRO A 827 9.83 32.67 37.14
CA PRO A 827 9.17 33.96 37.36
C PRO A 827 8.34 34.42 36.14
N GLU A 828 8.86 34.21 34.94
CA GLU A 828 8.18 34.47 33.66
C GLU A 828 6.97 33.53 33.49
N ALA A 829 7.13 32.24 33.77
CA ALA A 829 6.03 31.26 33.69
C ALA A 829 4.88 31.59 34.67
N ARG A 830 5.20 32.02 35.90
CA ARG A 830 4.20 32.47 36.88
C ARG A 830 3.49 33.76 36.44
N ARG A 831 4.19 34.65 35.74
CA ARG A 831 3.57 35.86 35.17
C ARG A 831 2.58 35.50 34.06
N LEU A 832 2.97 34.57 33.18
CA LEU A 832 2.12 34.07 32.09
C LEU A 832 0.84 33.38 32.61
N LEU A 833 0.94 32.57 33.67
CA LEU A 833 -0.25 31.98 34.31
C LEU A 833 -1.21 33.05 34.84
N LYS A 834 -0.67 34.14 35.40
CA LYS A 834 -1.45 35.24 35.97
C LYS A 834 -2.06 36.15 34.92
N SER A 835 -1.47 36.27 33.73
CA SER A 835 -1.98 37.16 32.67
C SER A 835 -3.20 36.58 31.95
N GLY A 836 -3.47 35.27 32.06
CA GLY A 836 -4.59 34.63 31.41
C GLY A 836 -4.41 34.46 29.89
N GLU A 837 -3.19 34.67 29.37
CA GLU A 837 -2.87 34.56 27.94
C GLU A 837 -2.94 33.11 27.41
N LEU A 838 -3.02 32.10 28.30
CA LEU A 838 -3.19 30.69 27.93
C LEU A 838 -4.67 30.34 27.78
N GLN A 839 -5.12 30.15 26.54
CA GLN A 839 -6.55 29.91 26.23
C GLN A 839 -7.06 28.47 26.46
N LEU A 840 -6.18 27.50 26.77
CA LEU A 840 -6.56 26.09 26.96
C LEU A 840 -6.20 25.59 28.37
N ALA A 841 -7.18 24.99 29.06
CA ALA A 841 -7.01 24.47 30.43
C ALA A 841 -5.87 23.45 30.56
N GLU A 842 -5.71 22.56 29.59
CA GLU A 842 -4.61 21.56 29.57
C GLU A 842 -3.23 22.22 29.57
N ARG A 843 -3.08 23.41 28.97
CA ARG A 843 -1.79 24.10 28.93
C ARG A 843 -1.46 24.82 30.22
N VAL A 844 -2.48 25.35 30.90
CA VAL A 844 -2.37 25.88 32.26
C VAL A 844 -1.87 24.78 33.18
N GLU A 845 -2.51 23.60 33.14
CA GLU A 845 -2.12 22.44 33.94
C GLU A 845 -0.67 22.01 33.67
N ARG A 846 -0.27 21.90 32.39
CA ARG A 846 1.11 21.54 32.01
C ARG A 846 2.14 22.58 32.45
N LEU A 847 1.80 23.87 32.41
CA LEU A 847 2.71 24.94 32.85
C LEU A 847 2.84 24.98 34.37
N GLU A 848 1.75 24.72 35.10
CA GLU A 848 1.76 24.54 36.56
C GLU A 848 2.60 23.32 36.96
N GLU A 849 2.46 22.20 36.24
CA GLU A 849 3.28 21.01 36.41
C GLU A 849 4.78 21.31 36.19
N PHE A 850 5.10 22.01 35.10
CA PHE A 850 6.46 22.50 34.86
C PHE A 850 7.00 23.32 36.03
N ILE A 851 6.24 24.31 36.53
CA ILE A 851 6.67 25.16 37.66
C ILE A 851 6.91 24.33 38.92
N ALA A 852 6.02 23.38 39.21
CA ALA A 852 6.16 22.49 40.36
C ALA A 852 7.45 21.67 40.28
N ILE A 853 7.76 21.12 39.10
CA ILE A 853 8.98 20.34 38.85
C ILE A 853 10.23 21.23 38.91
N ALA A 854 10.22 22.39 38.25
CA ALA A 854 11.36 23.30 38.20
C ALA A 854 11.71 23.91 39.58
N THR A 855 10.72 24.03 40.47
CA THR A 855 10.91 24.51 41.84
C THR A 855 11.11 23.40 42.88
N GLY A 856 11.11 22.12 42.46
CA GLY A 856 11.33 20.97 43.35
C GLY A 856 10.15 20.60 44.24
N HIS A 857 8.93 21.06 43.94
CA HIS A 857 7.70 20.67 44.63
C HIS A 857 7.12 19.35 44.10
N ARG A 858 7.67 18.82 43.00
CA ARG A 858 7.31 17.52 42.40
C ARG A 858 8.55 16.91 41.72
N ASP A 859 8.74 15.60 41.79
CA ASP A 859 9.82 14.92 41.07
C ASP A 859 9.48 14.81 39.57
N ALA A 860 10.50 14.97 38.72
CA ALA A 860 10.35 14.89 37.26
C ALA A 860 10.02 13.50 36.72
N GLY A 861 10.00 12.46 37.58
CA GLY A 861 9.96 11.04 37.22
C GLY A 861 8.58 10.36 37.29
N GLN A 862 7.47 11.09 37.41
CA GLN A 862 6.11 10.54 37.26
C GLN A 862 5.56 10.71 35.85
#